data_AF-A0A3D3W069-F1
#
_entry.id   AF-A0A3D3W069-F1
#
_cell.length_a   1.000
_cell.length_b   1.000
_cell.length_c   1.000
_cell.angle_alpha   90.00
_cell.angle_beta   90.00
_cell.angle_gamma   90.00
#
_symmetry.space_group_name_H-M   'P 1'
#
loop_
_entity.id
_entity.type
_entity.pdbx_description
1 polymer ?
#
loop_
_entity_poly.entity_id
_entity_poly.type
_entity_poly.pdbx_seq_one_letter_code
_entity_poly.pdbx_strand_id
1 'polypeptide(L)'
;MSVSFFRTACFFLLPVRGDVMICRILSAVALLLVCFHPHPFVGAQEQPLPGSQPDLRALEQDPANPWHPRMDSPRLLTPEWVGDQTTQAVIVLAIDDMRDPAKYEAWLRPVLNRLKQIDGRAGVSIMTNDVRPDDPQLQSWLGEGLSIECHSADHPCPLLQGGDFAKAKSTYDRCIDRMAEIPGNRPVAFRTPCCDSLNTVSPRFFAEIFSGTTAAGRYLQIDSSVFMFFTSRDPELTKDRVLDAQGAERFLKYMPKGNRFGGNLQQHFVNYVDNYPYPWVINGTCWQIPCLAPSDWSAQHLQGVHNPVTLDDWKAAIDLTVAKRGVFSLVFHPHGWIKPEQVVELIEHAVSTHGPRVKFLNFREVSERLNNAYCGGRTLREQAPAFLEQHRSSVKAQRVLTALPEQDQQVLTAVLQSPQRFGLPPVRRPDGTHNGFFVHDQHLCWQNEETSTLPDLLVRVPIETVLQQGRRSVAAQQEPLIPVGAAVVDVTPDYPVRLTGYGNRLTEASTAAVRIHARALAVGAADDLQSLLLTVDNCGVPLELTESVYQRIAAQVKIPRERFAISATHSHSAPWLRGFAPNIFAEVPADHGARLAQYEVELADKLVQVALSAVQQQVPATLHLGYGEAGFAMNRRALKDGRWSGFGEVPDGPVDKRVPLLAARDASGKLVALLVNYACHCTTETGEFNQISGDWAGFAADMLEAEYSGAVALVAIGCGADANPSPRGTHEQARQHGRTLADEVKRILTADGQMRRISARITAQLSRIDLPLGRIPTREELQQEAADKGVTGSRARYFLGLLESGKPIPSSVPDYPVQTWCFG
;
A
#
# COMPACT_ATOMS: atom_id res chain seq x y z
N MET A 1 4.88 -9.81 -48.65
CA MET A 1 4.70 -10.95 -49.58
C MET A 1 4.57 -12.20 -48.72
N SER A 2 3.63 -13.12 -48.84
CA SER A 2 2.39 -13.31 -49.60
C SER A 2 1.75 -14.55 -48.94
N VAL A 3 0.59 -14.44 -48.29
CA VAL A 3 -0.72 -15.00 -48.71
C VAL A 3 -0.72 -16.51 -49.06
N SER A 4 -1.48 -17.34 -48.31
CA SER A 4 -2.65 -18.10 -48.80
C SER A 4 -3.26 -19.02 -47.72
N PHE A 5 -4.54 -18.85 -47.34
CA PHE A 5 -5.76 -19.63 -47.75
C PHE A 5 -5.85 -21.06 -47.17
N PHE A 6 -6.97 -21.67 -46.74
CA PHE A 6 -8.34 -21.33 -46.33
C PHE A 6 -9.08 -22.69 -46.08
N ARG A 7 -10.02 -22.76 -45.11
CA ARG A 7 -11.15 -23.74 -44.97
C ARG A 7 -10.82 -25.25 -44.77
N THR A 8 -11.54 -26.06 -43.98
CA THR A 8 -12.99 -26.38 -43.97
C THR A 8 -13.27 -27.24 -42.70
N ALA A 9 -14.21 -26.93 -41.79
CA ALA A 9 -15.59 -27.48 -41.63
C ALA A 9 -15.68 -29.03 -41.54
N CYS A 10 -16.61 -29.70 -40.85
CA CYS A 10 -17.71 -29.39 -39.94
C CYS A 10 -18.23 -30.73 -39.35
N PHE A 11 -18.86 -30.65 -38.18
CA PHE A 11 -19.83 -31.53 -37.51
C PHE A 11 -20.52 -32.69 -38.27
N PHE A 12 -20.76 -33.82 -37.55
CA PHE A 12 -22.03 -34.58 -37.44
C PHE A 12 -21.96 -35.42 -36.13
N LEU A 13 -22.72 -35.09 -35.07
CA LEU A 13 -24.02 -35.68 -34.66
C LEU A 13 -23.96 -37.12 -34.08
N LEU A 14 -24.25 -37.18 -32.77
CA LEU A 14 -24.98 -38.16 -31.92
C LEU A 14 -25.90 -39.18 -32.64
N PRO A 15 -26.54 -40.19 -31.96
CA PRO A 15 -26.54 -40.61 -30.53
C PRO A 15 -26.51 -42.16 -30.34
N VAL A 16 -26.68 -42.69 -29.11
CA VAL A 16 -27.79 -43.60 -28.70
C VAL A 16 -27.54 -44.33 -27.35
N ARG A 17 -28.39 -43.97 -26.38
CA ARG A 17 -29.20 -44.73 -25.38
C ARG A 17 -28.61 -45.75 -24.38
N GLY A 18 -29.15 -45.64 -23.16
CA GLY A 18 -29.32 -46.74 -22.20
C GLY A 18 -29.89 -46.31 -20.83
N ASP A 19 -31.21 -46.11 -20.77
CA ASP A 19 -32.16 -46.08 -19.63
C ASP A 19 -31.92 -47.18 -18.55
N VAL A 20 -32.35 -47.20 -17.28
CA VAL A 20 -33.32 -46.50 -16.40
C VAL A 20 -33.14 -47.11 -14.98
N MET A 21 -33.36 -46.37 -13.87
CA MET A 21 -34.35 -46.68 -12.78
C MET A 21 -34.18 -45.78 -11.54
N ILE A 22 -35.31 -45.37 -10.97
CA ILE A 22 -35.49 -44.35 -9.92
C ILE A 22 -35.92 -44.99 -8.57
N CYS A 23 -35.51 -44.32 -7.48
CA CYS A 23 -36.03 -44.27 -6.10
C CYS A 23 -35.68 -45.35 -5.05
N ARG A 24 -34.93 -44.94 -4.01
CA ARG A 24 -35.38 -44.82 -2.60
C ARG A 24 -34.30 -44.24 -1.65
N ILE A 25 -34.58 -43.02 -1.15
CA ILE A 25 -34.55 -42.52 0.24
C ILE A 25 -33.59 -43.20 1.28
N LEU A 26 -32.57 -42.45 1.78
CA LEU A 26 -32.26 -42.08 3.20
C LEU A 26 -30.75 -41.86 3.49
N SER A 27 -30.48 -40.78 4.23
CA SER A 27 -29.41 -40.59 5.23
C SER A 27 -27.95 -40.33 4.80
N ALA A 28 -27.60 -39.05 4.82
CA ALA A 28 -26.61 -38.40 5.71
C ALA A 28 -25.13 -38.86 5.76
N VAL A 29 -24.27 -37.81 5.78
CA VAL A 29 -22.90 -37.71 6.34
C VAL A 29 -21.70 -38.03 5.42
N ALA A 30 -21.21 -36.93 4.83
CA ALA A 30 -19.82 -36.44 4.86
C ALA A 30 -18.68 -37.04 3.99
N LEU A 31 -17.83 -36.08 3.61
CA LEU A 31 -16.40 -36.09 3.26
C LEU A 31 -15.93 -36.20 1.78
N LEU A 32 -15.04 -35.24 1.48
CA LEU A 32 -13.96 -35.12 0.47
C LEU A 32 -14.25 -34.19 -0.73
N LEU A 33 -13.77 -32.92 -0.70
CA LEU A 33 -12.41 -32.43 -1.07
C LEU A 33 -12.29 -32.37 -2.63
N VAL A 34 -12.03 -31.26 -3.34
CA VAL A 34 -10.92 -30.28 -3.20
C VAL A 34 -10.99 -29.20 -4.31
N CYS A 35 -10.58 -27.96 -3.97
CA CYS A 35 -10.01 -26.87 -4.83
C CYS A 35 -10.93 -25.93 -5.67
N PHE A 36 -10.73 -24.59 -5.81
CA PHE A 36 -9.65 -23.64 -5.50
C PHE A 36 -10.21 -22.17 -5.44
N HIS A 37 -9.83 -21.39 -4.39
CA HIS A 37 -9.58 -19.91 -4.30
C HIS A 37 -10.73 -18.85 -4.31
N PRO A 38 -10.51 -17.65 -3.72
CA PRO A 38 -10.57 -17.35 -2.28
C PRO A 38 -11.77 -16.42 -1.96
N HIS A 39 -12.51 -16.73 -0.90
CA HIS A 39 -13.59 -15.87 -0.42
C HIS A 39 -13.07 -14.66 0.38
N PRO A 40 -13.84 -13.56 0.39
CA PRO A 40 -13.43 -12.27 0.91
C PRO A 40 -13.48 -12.23 2.43
N PHE A 41 -12.59 -11.44 3.04
CA PHE A 41 -12.75 -11.00 4.42
C PHE A 41 -14.06 -10.18 4.52
N VAL A 42 -15.10 -10.79 5.07
CA VAL A 42 -16.36 -10.13 5.43
C VAL A 42 -16.30 -9.80 6.92
N GLY A 43 -16.47 -8.52 7.23
CA GLY A 43 -17.26 -8.05 8.35
C GLY A 43 -16.71 -8.32 9.76
N ALA A 44 -15.81 -7.47 10.21
CA ALA A 44 -15.85 -7.00 11.59
C ALA A 44 -16.22 -5.52 11.54
N GLN A 45 -17.32 -5.14 12.21
CA GLN A 45 -17.48 -3.77 12.68
C GLN A 45 -16.33 -3.53 13.66
N GLU A 46 -15.20 -3.01 13.18
CA GLU A 46 -14.16 -2.48 14.05
C GLU A 46 -14.67 -1.14 14.56
N GLN A 47 -15.38 -1.16 15.70
CA GLN A 47 -15.24 -0.04 16.60
C GLN A 47 -13.75 0.04 16.94
N PRO A 48 -13.06 1.17 16.69
CA PRO A 48 -11.71 1.31 17.20
C PRO A 48 -11.78 1.05 18.71
N LEU A 49 -11.00 0.07 19.17
CA LEU A 49 -10.71 -0.06 20.60
C LEU A 49 -10.36 1.35 21.10
N PRO A 50 -10.83 1.78 22.29
CA PRO A 50 -10.44 3.06 22.87
C PRO A 50 -8.94 2.98 23.22
N GLY A 51 -8.10 3.17 22.21
CA GLY A 51 -6.66 3.13 22.30
C GLY A 51 -6.18 4.50 22.74
N SER A 52 -5.54 4.53 23.91
CA SER A 52 -4.72 5.65 24.36
C SER A 52 -3.96 6.27 23.19
N GLN A 53 -3.93 7.61 23.10
CA GLN A 53 -3.05 8.33 22.20
C GLN A 53 -1.67 7.64 22.13
N PRO A 54 -1.13 7.39 20.92
CA PRO A 54 0.20 6.81 20.77
C PRO A 54 1.20 7.61 21.60
N ASP A 55 1.76 6.98 22.64
CA ASP A 55 2.80 7.61 23.44
C ASP A 55 4.12 7.51 22.68
N LEU A 56 4.50 8.60 22.01
CA LEU A 56 5.73 8.67 21.22
C LEU A 56 6.97 8.30 22.05
N ARG A 57 6.97 8.60 23.35
CA ARG A 57 8.07 8.21 24.24
C ARG A 57 8.10 6.70 24.44
N ALA A 58 6.96 6.07 24.67
CA ALA A 58 6.88 4.62 24.82
C ALA A 58 7.27 3.89 23.53
N LEU A 59 6.90 4.43 22.37
CA LEU A 59 7.25 3.87 21.05
C LEU A 59 8.74 3.96 20.75
N GLU A 60 9.37 5.07 21.09
CA GLU A 60 10.82 5.27 20.96
C GLU A 60 11.61 4.38 21.92
N GLN A 61 11.05 4.11 23.10
CA GLN A 61 11.67 3.33 24.16
C GLN A 61 11.21 1.88 24.17
N ASP A 62 10.67 1.36 23.06
CA ASP A 62 10.21 -0.02 22.99
C ASP A 62 11.39 -0.95 23.33
N PRO A 63 11.35 -1.66 24.49
CA PRO A 63 12.48 -2.45 24.94
C PRO A 63 12.72 -3.66 24.04
N ALA A 64 11.77 -4.03 23.18
CA ALA A 64 11.93 -5.09 22.20
C ALA A 64 12.73 -4.66 20.96
N ASN A 65 12.98 -3.36 20.74
CA ASN A 65 13.83 -2.88 19.65
C ASN A 65 15.29 -3.32 19.86
N PRO A 66 15.85 -4.23 19.04
CA PRO A 66 17.18 -4.77 19.27
C PRO A 66 18.31 -3.84 18.81
N TRP A 67 18.02 -2.83 17.98
CA TRP A 67 19.00 -1.93 17.37
C TRP A 67 19.11 -0.57 18.07
N HIS A 68 18.71 -0.49 19.33
CA HIS A 68 18.82 0.74 20.13
C HIS A 68 20.25 1.14 20.56
N PRO A 69 21.24 0.22 20.71
CA PRO A 69 22.58 0.64 21.12
C PRO A 69 23.28 1.55 20.11
N ARG A 70 24.01 2.54 20.63
CA ARG A 70 24.86 3.50 19.90
C ARG A 70 26.22 3.64 20.60
N MET A 71 27.20 4.27 19.96
CA MET A 71 28.57 4.43 20.49
C MET A 71 28.66 5.12 21.87
N ASP A 72 27.67 5.97 22.19
CA ASP A 72 27.51 6.70 23.45
C ASP A 72 26.66 5.94 24.49
N SER A 73 26.15 4.76 24.14
CA SER A 73 25.39 3.92 25.08
C SER A 73 26.33 3.36 26.16
N PRO A 74 25.83 3.16 27.41
CA PRO A 74 26.68 2.65 28.47
C PRO A 74 27.18 1.24 28.16
N ARG A 75 28.43 0.95 28.48
CA ARG A 75 29.14 -0.23 27.96
C ARG A 75 29.29 -1.28 29.05
N LEU A 76 28.94 -2.53 28.77
CA LEU A 76 29.26 -3.66 29.65
C LEU A 76 30.66 -4.16 29.30
N LEU A 77 31.69 -3.63 29.99
CA LEU A 77 33.08 -3.91 29.65
C LEU A 77 33.47 -5.33 30.08
N THR A 78 34.23 -6.02 29.23
CA THR A 78 34.66 -7.41 29.48
C THR A 78 35.34 -7.66 30.83
N PRO A 79 36.30 -6.83 31.29
CA PRO A 79 36.91 -7.04 32.60
C PRO A 79 35.92 -7.05 33.77
N GLU A 80 34.81 -6.32 33.64
CA GLU A 80 33.82 -6.14 34.71
C GLU A 80 32.96 -7.40 34.87
N TRP A 81 32.44 -7.93 33.77
CA TRP A 81 31.54 -9.08 33.84
C TRP A 81 32.22 -10.44 33.82
N VAL A 82 33.43 -10.52 33.27
CA VAL A 82 34.25 -11.74 33.40
C VAL A 82 34.73 -11.92 34.85
N GLY A 83 34.91 -10.82 35.58
CA GLY A 83 35.34 -10.81 36.98
C GLY A 83 36.86 -10.87 37.16
N ASP A 84 37.65 -10.55 36.12
CA ASP A 84 39.10 -10.40 36.23
C ASP A 84 39.63 -9.24 35.39
N GLN A 85 40.60 -8.51 35.94
CA GLN A 85 41.16 -7.31 35.30
C GLN A 85 42.15 -7.63 34.18
N THR A 86 42.55 -8.89 34.00
CA THR A 86 43.49 -9.29 32.95
C THR A 86 42.78 -9.42 31.62
N THR A 87 41.60 -10.05 31.62
CA THR A 87 40.78 -10.30 30.43
C THR A 87 40.18 -8.99 29.92
N GLN A 88 40.69 -8.52 28.78
CA GLN A 88 40.19 -7.33 28.09
C GLN A 88 39.15 -7.66 27.05
N ALA A 89 39.18 -8.83 26.40
CA ALA A 89 38.14 -9.25 25.47
C ALA A 89 37.78 -10.73 25.62
N VAL A 90 36.52 -11.04 25.30
CA VAL A 90 36.05 -12.41 25.15
C VAL A 90 35.84 -12.72 23.68
N ILE A 91 36.32 -13.89 23.28
CA ILE A 91 36.14 -14.45 21.95
C ILE A 91 35.15 -15.62 22.07
N VAL A 92 34.01 -15.51 21.40
CA VAL A 92 33.03 -16.57 21.24
C VAL A 92 33.14 -17.10 19.82
N LEU A 93 33.50 -18.37 19.70
CA LEU A 93 33.49 -19.10 18.44
C LEU A 93 32.20 -19.92 18.39
N ALA A 94 31.30 -19.60 17.46
CA ALA A 94 30.00 -20.23 17.35
C ALA A 94 29.75 -20.74 15.92
N ILE A 95 29.42 -22.02 15.81
CA ILE A 95 29.10 -22.65 14.53
C ILE A 95 27.60 -22.81 14.32
N ASP A 96 27.16 -22.63 13.09
CA ASP A 96 25.74 -22.70 12.73
C ASP A 96 25.37 -23.99 11.96
N ASP A 97 24.07 -24.23 11.88
CA ASP A 97 23.42 -25.26 11.06
C ASP A 97 23.69 -26.73 11.45
N MET A 98 24.09 -27.00 12.70
CA MET A 98 24.44 -28.37 13.07
C MET A 98 23.25 -29.34 13.02
N ARG A 99 23.43 -30.39 12.21
CA ARG A 99 22.51 -31.54 12.04
C ARG A 99 23.22 -32.91 12.07
N ASP A 100 24.53 -32.92 11.83
CA ASP A 100 25.35 -34.13 11.72
C ASP A 100 26.57 -33.99 12.65
N PRO A 101 26.50 -34.53 13.88
CA PRO A 101 27.59 -34.42 14.84
C PRO A 101 28.93 -34.94 14.32
N ALA A 102 28.93 -36.06 13.58
CA ALA A 102 30.16 -36.69 13.10
C ALA A 102 30.86 -35.84 12.04
N LYS A 103 30.10 -35.28 11.10
CA LYS A 103 30.64 -34.35 10.09
C LYS A 103 31.24 -33.12 10.76
N TYR A 104 30.56 -32.53 11.73
CA TYR A 104 31.01 -31.32 12.42
C TYR A 104 32.26 -31.60 13.26
N GLU A 105 32.29 -32.73 13.95
CA GLU A 105 33.42 -33.21 14.74
C GLU A 105 34.70 -33.33 13.92
N ALA A 106 34.63 -34.00 12.76
CA ALA A 106 35.80 -34.20 11.89
C ALA A 106 36.45 -32.88 11.47
N TRP A 107 35.64 -31.83 11.27
CA TRP A 107 36.12 -30.50 10.90
C TRP A 107 36.60 -29.70 12.11
N LEU A 108 35.90 -29.78 13.25
CA LEU A 108 36.21 -29.00 14.44
C LEU A 108 37.45 -29.49 15.17
N ARG A 109 37.79 -30.78 15.08
CA ARG A 109 38.84 -31.40 15.90
C ARG A 109 40.15 -30.59 15.99
N PRO A 110 40.73 -30.04 14.90
CA PRO A 110 41.91 -29.19 14.99
C PRO A 110 41.69 -27.93 15.86
N VAL A 111 40.53 -27.29 15.72
CA VAL A 111 40.13 -26.10 16.50
C VAL A 111 39.96 -26.46 17.98
N LEU A 112 39.24 -27.54 18.29
CA LEU A 112 39.02 -27.98 19.68
C LEU A 112 40.33 -28.35 20.37
N ASN A 113 41.21 -29.07 19.67
CA ASN A 113 42.53 -29.43 20.20
C ASN A 113 43.36 -28.19 20.52
N ARG A 114 43.32 -27.17 19.66
CA ARG A 114 44.05 -25.92 19.90
C ARG A 114 43.52 -25.15 21.10
N LEU A 115 42.21 -25.04 21.25
CA LEU A 115 41.58 -24.35 22.38
C LEU A 115 41.93 -25.03 23.71
N LYS A 116 41.90 -26.37 23.77
CA LYS A 116 42.29 -27.12 24.98
C LYS A 116 43.72 -26.87 25.43
N GLN A 117 44.63 -26.61 24.51
CA GLN A 117 46.02 -26.27 24.85
C GLN A 117 46.14 -24.90 25.53
N ILE A 118 45.12 -24.03 25.45
CA ILE A 118 45.13 -22.70 26.06
C ILE A 118 44.73 -22.76 27.53
N ASP A 119 43.55 -23.31 27.84
CA ASP A 119 43.00 -23.30 29.20
C ASP A 119 42.35 -24.63 29.64
N GLY A 120 42.61 -25.72 28.90
CA GLY A 120 42.13 -27.06 29.20
C GLY A 120 40.74 -27.39 28.65
N ARG A 121 40.02 -26.42 28.08
CA ARG A 121 38.65 -26.60 27.56
C ARG A 121 38.55 -26.23 26.09
N ALA A 122 37.53 -26.72 25.42
CA ALA A 122 37.20 -26.32 24.05
C ALA A 122 35.95 -25.44 24.05
N GLY A 123 36.12 -24.16 24.39
CA GLY A 123 35.04 -23.16 24.48
C GLY A 123 34.44 -22.77 23.13
N VAL A 124 33.69 -23.68 22.50
CA VAL A 124 32.93 -23.47 21.25
C VAL A 124 31.45 -23.68 21.53
N SER A 125 30.62 -22.81 20.94
CA SER A 125 29.16 -22.97 20.94
C SER A 125 28.70 -23.61 19.62
N ILE A 126 27.86 -24.63 19.69
CA ILE A 126 27.28 -25.29 18.51
C ILE A 126 25.81 -24.92 18.39
N MET A 127 25.47 -23.99 17.49
CA MET A 127 24.08 -23.64 17.18
C MET A 127 23.46 -24.75 16.34
N THR A 128 22.50 -25.46 16.93
CA THR A 128 22.00 -26.74 16.44
C THR A 128 20.56 -26.60 15.93
N ASN A 129 20.25 -27.23 14.80
CA ASN A 129 18.88 -27.28 14.30
C ASN A 129 18.10 -28.46 14.91
N ASP A 130 18.56 -29.68 14.64
CA ASP A 130 17.92 -30.92 15.07
C ASP A 130 18.95 -32.06 15.04
N VAL A 131 18.99 -32.87 16.10
CA VAL A 131 19.89 -34.01 16.26
C VAL A 131 19.24 -35.08 17.12
N ARG A 132 19.78 -36.31 17.07
CA ARG A 132 19.40 -37.38 18.00
C ARG A 132 19.97 -37.07 19.40
N PRO A 133 19.15 -36.86 20.44
CA PRO A 133 19.65 -36.37 21.73
C PRO A 133 20.62 -37.30 22.46
N ASP A 134 20.58 -38.60 22.15
CA ASP A 134 21.43 -39.64 22.73
C ASP A 134 22.71 -39.91 21.92
N ASP A 135 23.02 -39.07 20.92
CA ASP A 135 24.24 -39.25 20.14
C ASP A 135 25.50 -39.09 21.02
N PRO A 136 26.39 -40.10 21.06
CA PRO A 136 27.53 -40.11 21.98
C PRO A 136 28.50 -38.95 21.74
N GLN A 137 28.55 -38.40 20.52
CA GLN A 137 29.40 -37.26 20.22
C GLN A 137 28.99 -36.01 21.02
N LEU A 138 27.69 -35.84 21.28
CA LEU A 138 27.17 -34.71 22.06
C LEU A 138 27.68 -34.76 23.50
N GLN A 139 27.73 -35.95 24.11
CA GLN A 139 28.27 -36.14 25.45
C GLN A 139 29.79 -35.91 25.49
N SER A 140 30.52 -36.37 24.47
CA SER A 140 31.96 -36.07 24.34
C SER A 140 32.18 -34.56 24.34
N TRP A 141 31.47 -33.83 23.48
CA TRP A 141 31.60 -32.37 23.39
C TRP A 141 31.26 -31.63 24.68
N LEU A 142 30.18 -32.02 25.36
CA LEU A 142 29.85 -31.43 26.67
C LEU A 142 30.96 -31.66 27.69
N GLY A 143 31.56 -32.86 27.71
CA GLY A 143 32.69 -33.20 28.57
C GLY A 143 33.98 -32.45 28.21
N GLU A 144 34.16 -32.08 26.95
CA GLU A 144 35.30 -31.28 26.46
C GLU A 144 35.14 -29.78 26.71
N GLY A 145 33.96 -29.32 27.14
CA GLY A 145 33.66 -27.93 27.49
C GLY A 145 32.95 -27.12 26.41
N LEU A 146 32.39 -27.76 25.37
CA LEU A 146 31.54 -27.10 24.38
C LEU A 146 30.14 -26.86 24.96
N SER A 147 29.39 -25.95 24.34
CA SER A 147 27.95 -25.83 24.57
C SER A 147 27.15 -26.17 23.31
N ILE A 148 25.98 -26.78 23.49
CA ILE A 148 25.07 -27.15 22.40
C ILE A 148 23.84 -26.24 22.54
N GLU A 149 23.71 -25.31 21.60
CA GLU A 149 22.78 -24.19 21.62
C GLU A 149 21.73 -24.32 20.51
N CYS A 150 20.77 -23.39 20.45
CA CYS A 150 19.64 -23.46 19.55
C CYS A 150 19.79 -22.55 18.32
N HIS A 151 19.35 -23.04 17.15
CA HIS A 151 19.30 -22.25 15.91
C HIS A 151 17.88 -22.14 15.31
N SER A 152 17.23 -23.27 15.09
CA SER A 152 15.79 -23.46 14.78
C SER A 152 15.63 -24.85 14.17
N ALA A 153 14.50 -25.52 14.37
CA ALA A 153 14.37 -26.90 13.92
C ALA A 153 14.45 -27.04 12.38
N ASP A 154 13.79 -26.12 11.65
CA ASP A 154 13.62 -26.24 10.20
C ASP A 154 14.55 -25.34 9.38
N HIS A 155 15.28 -24.43 10.04
CA HIS A 155 16.11 -23.42 9.37
C HIS A 155 15.37 -22.60 8.28
N PRO A 156 14.21 -21.98 8.58
CA PRO A 156 13.55 -21.10 7.62
C PRO A 156 14.38 -19.82 7.41
N CYS A 157 14.71 -19.50 6.16
CA CYS A 157 15.44 -18.28 5.82
C CYS A 157 14.58 -17.41 4.87
N PRO A 158 14.00 -16.29 5.34
CA PRO A 158 14.02 -15.76 6.71
C PRO A 158 13.09 -16.51 7.70
N LEU A 159 13.24 -16.26 9.01
CA LEU A 159 12.39 -16.87 10.05
C LEU A 159 10.95 -16.35 10.00
N LEU A 160 10.75 -15.04 9.87
CA LEU A 160 9.43 -14.42 9.78
C LEU A 160 9.00 -14.35 8.31
N GLN A 161 8.79 -15.50 7.68
CA GLN A 161 8.37 -15.58 6.28
C GLN A 161 6.95 -16.13 6.10
N GLY A 162 6.32 -15.76 4.98
CA GLY A 162 5.06 -16.37 4.53
C GLY A 162 3.82 -15.98 5.32
N GLY A 163 3.86 -14.88 6.08
CA GLY A 163 2.70 -14.45 6.88
C GLY A 163 2.35 -15.38 8.04
N ASP A 164 3.24 -16.30 8.43
CA ASP A 164 2.94 -17.38 9.38
C ASP A 164 3.78 -17.27 10.67
N PHE A 165 3.33 -16.39 11.55
CA PHE A 165 3.97 -16.17 12.85
C PHE A 165 3.96 -17.41 13.75
N ALA A 166 2.91 -18.23 13.66
CA ALA A 166 2.78 -19.45 14.45
C ALA A 166 3.84 -20.49 14.05
N LYS A 167 4.15 -20.61 12.76
CA LYS A 167 5.23 -21.47 12.26
C LYS A 167 6.61 -20.97 12.70
N ALA A 168 6.86 -19.66 12.67
CA ALA A 168 8.09 -19.07 13.18
C ALA A 168 8.27 -19.39 14.68
N LYS A 169 7.21 -19.28 15.49
CA LYS A 169 7.23 -19.69 16.90
C LYS A 169 7.45 -21.20 17.06
N SER A 170 6.77 -22.03 16.27
CA SER A 170 6.88 -23.50 16.36
C SER A 170 8.30 -24.00 16.11
N THR A 171 8.99 -23.46 15.10
CA THR A 171 10.37 -23.89 14.78
C THR A 171 11.37 -23.48 15.87
N TYR A 172 11.12 -22.34 16.54
CA TYR A 172 11.88 -21.88 17.70
C TYR A 172 11.66 -22.80 18.91
N ASP A 173 10.40 -23.02 19.30
CA ASP A 173 10.03 -23.82 20.48
C ASP A 173 10.52 -25.27 20.36
N ARG A 174 10.29 -25.92 19.21
CA ARG A 174 10.72 -27.31 18.98
C ARG A 174 12.23 -27.47 19.08
N CYS A 175 13.00 -26.49 18.61
CA CYS A 175 14.46 -26.53 18.68
C CYS A 175 14.94 -26.51 20.13
N ILE A 176 14.38 -25.62 20.95
CA ILE A 176 14.70 -25.53 22.38
C ILE A 176 14.36 -26.84 23.08
N ASP A 177 13.15 -27.34 22.83
CA ASP A 177 12.69 -28.55 23.48
C ASP A 177 13.54 -29.76 23.11
N ARG A 178 13.95 -29.88 21.83
CA ARG A 178 14.87 -30.91 21.35
C ARG A 178 16.25 -30.78 21.99
N MET A 179 16.86 -29.59 22.02
CA MET A 179 18.21 -29.42 22.56
C MET A 179 18.27 -29.71 24.07
N ALA A 180 17.16 -29.49 24.77
CA ALA A 180 17.03 -29.82 26.19
C ALA A 180 16.78 -31.31 26.47
N GLU A 181 16.52 -32.15 25.46
CA GLU A 181 16.47 -33.61 25.61
C GLU A 181 17.87 -34.24 25.69
N ILE A 182 18.92 -33.53 25.27
CA ILE A 182 20.30 -34.00 25.34
C ILE A 182 20.72 -34.10 26.82
N PRO A 183 21.12 -35.27 27.33
CA PRO A 183 21.47 -35.42 28.75
C PRO A 183 22.55 -34.43 29.20
N GLY A 184 22.28 -33.69 30.27
CA GLY A 184 23.21 -32.69 30.81
C GLY A 184 23.34 -31.40 30.00
N ASN A 185 22.69 -31.29 28.84
CA ASN A 185 22.69 -30.05 28.07
C ASN A 185 21.76 -29.00 28.69
N ARG A 186 22.18 -27.75 28.61
CA ARG A 186 21.42 -26.59 29.08
C ARG A 186 21.61 -25.47 28.06
N PRO A 187 20.87 -25.49 26.94
CA PRO A 187 20.99 -24.45 25.93
C PRO A 187 20.59 -23.11 26.56
N VAL A 188 21.38 -22.07 26.31
CA VAL A 188 21.11 -20.71 26.77
C VAL A 188 21.00 -19.72 25.62
N ALA A 189 21.55 -20.04 24.45
CA ALA A 189 21.62 -19.13 23.33
C ALA A 189 20.75 -19.56 22.16
N PHE A 190 20.22 -18.55 21.48
CA PHE A 190 19.61 -18.66 20.18
C PHE A 190 20.40 -17.87 19.15
N ARG A 191 20.47 -18.38 17.93
CA ARG A 191 20.78 -17.59 16.75
C ARG A 191 19.68 -17.81 15.75
N THR A 192 19.21 -16.73 15.16
CA THR A 192 18.14 -16.80 14.21
C THR A 192 18.69 -17.10 12.80
N PRO A 193 18.03 -17.93 11.98
CA PRO A 193 18.47 -18.21 10.61
C PRO A 193 18.62 -16.94 9.78
N CYS A 194 19.78 -16.79 9.15
CA CYS A 194 20.11 -15.60 8.34
C CYS A 194 20.13 -14.28 9.13
N CYS A 195 19.96 -14.30 10.46
CA CYS A 195 20.17 -13.16 11.37
C CYS A 195 19.43 -11.88 10.91
N ASP A 196 19.89 -10.70 11.30
CA ASP A 196 19.34 -9.41 10.85
C ASP A 196 19.73 -9.03 9.40
N SER A 197 20.40 -9.92 8.67
CA SER A 197 20.61 -9.76 7.23
C SER A 197 19.33 -9.97 6.42
N LEU A 198 18.30 -10.64 6.98
CA LEU A 198 16.98 -10.84 6.39
C LEU A 198 15.84 -10.56 7.39
N ASN A 199 14.59 -10.84 6.98
CA ASN A 199 13.38 -10.65 7.78
C ASN A 199 13.23 -11.65 8.95
N THR A 200 14.19 -11.68 9.84
CA THR A 200 14.28 -12.73 10.84
C THR A 200 14.26 -12.11 12.24
N VAL A 201 15.11 -11.10 12.46
CA VAL A 201 15.20 -10.37 13.72
C VAL A 201 14.20 -9.22 13.69
N SER A 202 13.27 -9.15 14.64
CA SER A 202 12.33 -8.03 14.74
C SER A 202 11.93 -7.76 16.20
N PRO A 203 11.43 -6.55 16.51
CA PRO A 203 10.85 -6.28 17.83
C PRO A 203 9.73 -7.25 18.18
N ARG A 204 8.94 -7.69 17.19
CA ARG A 204 7.90 -8.70 17.40
C ARG A 204 8.48 -10.06 17.79
N PHE A 205 9.54 -10.52 17.13
CA PHE A 205 10.22 -11.76 17.50
C PHE A 205 10.68 -11.72 18.96
N PHE A 206 11.31 -10.62 19.40
CA PHE A 206 11.76 -10.51 20.79
C PHE A 206 10.62 -10.37 21.80
N ALA A 207 9.58 -9.60 21.46
CA ALA A 207 8.43 -9.40 22.34
C ALA A 207 7.62 -10.69 22.56
N GLU A 208 7.40 -11.47 21.50
CA GLU A 208 6.38 -12.53 21.51
C GLU A 208 6.94 -13.96 21.35
N ILE A 209 8.13 -14.14 20.76
CA ILE A 209 8.74 -15.47 20.58
C ILE A 209 9.86 -15.67 21.59
N PHE A 210 10.95 -14.89 21.50
CA PHE A 210 12.13 -15.09 22.34
C PHE A 210 11.83 -14.90 23.84
N SER A 211 11.05 -13.87 24.17
CA SER A 211 10.65 -13.61 25.57
C SER A 211 9.59 -14.59 26.09
N GLY A 212 9.04 -15.45 25.22
CA GLY A 212 8.10 -16.49 25.61
C GLY A 212 8.77 -17.64 26.37
N THR A 213 7.95 -18.63 26.69
CA THR A 213 8.35 -19.92 27.25
C THR A 213 7.74 -21.02 26.39
N THR A 214 8.47 -22.10 26.13
CA THR A 214 7.94 -23.25 25.38
C THR A 214 6.84 -23.96 26.17
N ALA A 215 6.07 -24.81 25.52
CA ALA A 215 5.05 -25.63 26.20
C ALA A 215 5.65 -26.53 27.30
N ALA A 216 6.93 -26.91 27.17
CA ALA A 216 7.67 -27.66 28.19
C ALA A 216 8.27 -26.79 29.31
N GLY A 217 7.93 -25.49 29.38
CA GLY A 217 8.41 -24.59 30.43
C GLY A 217 9.84 -24.08 30.23
N ARG A 218 10.39 -24.15 29.00
CA ARG A 218 11.78 -23.78 28.70
C ARG A 218 11.91 -22.40 28.08
N TYR A 219 13.04 -21.75 28.28
CA TYR A 219 13.36 -20.46 27.69
C TYR A 219 14.88 -20.30 27.54
N LEU A 220 15.29 -19.37 26.67
CA LEU A 220 16.69 -19.02 26.45
C LEU A 220 17.03 -17.65 27.06
N GLN A 221 18.32 -17.36 27.17
CA GLN A 221 18.86 -16.16 27.83
C GLN A 221 19.71 -15.29 26.92
N ILE A 222 20.30 -15.85 25.86
CA ILE A 222 21.16 -15.15 24.92
C ILE A 222 20.54 -15.17 23.52
N ASP A 223 20.60 -14.04 22.82
CA ASP A 223 20.52 -13.99 21.36
C ASP A 223 21.89 -13.56 20.79
N SER A 224 22.28 -14.16 19.66
CA SER A 224 23.45 -13.72 18.89
C SER A 224 23.10 -13.63 17.40
N SER A 225 22.11 -12.79 17.08
CA SER A 225 21.56 -12.57 15.75
C SER A 225 21.69 -11.14 15.23
N VAL A 226 21.99 -10.16 16.09
CA VAL A 226 22.17 -8.76 15.67
C VAL A 226 23.62 -8.54 15.27
N PHE A 227 23.86 -8.12 14.03
CA PHE A 227 25.20 -7.88 13.51
C PHE A 227 25.70 -6.47 13.83
N MET A 228 27.03 -6.40 13.98
CA MET A 228 27.77 -5.19 14.26
C MET A 228 28.92 -5.01 13.27
N PHE A 229 29.08 -3.79 12.76
CA PHE A 229 30.21 -3.39 11.93
C PHE A 229 31.14 -2.43 12.69
N PHE A 230 32.45 -2.69 12.63
CA PHE A 230 33.44 -1.66 12.94
C PHE A 230 33.56 -0.68 11.77
N THR A 231 33.61 0.61 12.06
CA THR A 231 33.69 1.67 11.05
C THR A 231 34.63 2.79 11.49
N SER A 232 35.15 3.55 10.53
CA SER A 232 35.99 4.72 10.81
C SER A 232 35.26 5.88 11.51
N ARG A 233 33.95 5.75 11.72
CA ARG A 233 33.14 6.70 12.49
C ARG A 233 33.42 6.68 13.99
N ASP A 234 34.01 5.61 14.53
CA ASP A 234 34.40 5.56 15.94
C ASP A 234 35.78 6.21 16.14
N PRO A 235 35.86 7.36 16.83
CA PRO A 235 37.13 8.05 17.06
C PRO A 235 38.05 7.30 18.03
N GLU A 236 37.58 6.29 18.75
CA GLU A 236 38.40 5.46 19.63
C GLU A 236 39.24 4.43 18.85
N LEU A 237 38.91 4.18 17.58
CA LEU A 237 39.54 3.15 16.75
C LEU A 237 40.65 3.71 15.88
N THR A 238 41.72 2.93 15.71
CA THR A 238 42.84 3.36 14.87
C THR A 238 42.50 3.17 13.39
N LYS A 239 42.71 4.21 12.59
CA LYS A 239 42.32 4.23 11.16
C LYS A 239 42.96 3.11 10.33
N ASP A 240 44.18 2.69 10.67
CA ASP A 240 44.90 1.58 10.01
C ASP A 240 44.19 0.22 10.17
N ARG A 241 43.32 0.09 11.18
CA ARG A 241 42.59 -1.15 11.48
C ARG A 241 41.14 -1.14 11.02
N VAL A 242 40.52 0.03 10.82
CA VAL A 242 39.15 0.16 10.32
C VAL A 242 39.08 0.54 8.84
N LEU A 243 40.20 0.95 8.23
CA LEU A 243 40.33 1.15 6.79
C LEU A 243 41.18 0.05 6.14
N ASP A 244 40.92 -0.24 4.88
CA ASP A 244 41.76 -1.11 4.05
C ASP A 244 42.92 -0.34 3.40
N ALA A 245 43.74 -1.04 2.61
CA ALA A 245 44.92 -0.46 1.96
C ALA A 245 44.57 0.65 0.93
N GLN A 246 43.31 0.73 0.49
CA GLN A 246 42.81 1.74 -0.43
C GLN A 246 42.15 2.92 0.31
N GLY A 247 42.12 2.88 1.64
CA GLY A 247 41.48 3.90 2.47
C GLY A 247 39.95 3.77 2.53
N ALA A 248 39.38 2.65 2.08
CA ALA A 248 37.96 2.36 2.18
C ALA A 248 37.65 1.63 3.51
N GLU A 249 36.38 1.66 3.93
CA GLU A 249 35.92 0.99 5.14
C GLU A 249 36.17 -0.53 5.07
N ARG A 250 37.00 -1.04 5.99
CA ARG A 250 37.45 -2.43 6.00
C ARG A 250 36.30 -3.40 6.14
N PHE A 251 35.30 -3.09 6.96
CA PHE A 251 34.20 -4.01 7.27
C PHE A 251 32.93 -3.74 6.46
N LEU A 252 32.60 -2.48 6.17
CA LEU A 252 31.37 -2.16 5.43
C LEU A 252 31.35 -2.70 3.98
N LYS A 253 32.51 -3.04 3.42
CA LYS A 253 32.58 -3.72 2.12
C LYS A 253 31.88 -5.08 2.10
N TYR A 254 31.73 -5.73 3.26
CA TYR A 254 31.04 -7.02 3.43
C TYR A 254 29.52 -6.90 3.58
N MET A 255 28.98 -5.68 3.59
CA MET A 255 27.53 -5.50 3.47
C MET A 255 27.08 -6.13 2.12
N PRO A 256 26.20 -7.13 2.14
CA PRO A 256 25.83 -7.89 0.95
C PRO A 256 25.17 -6.99 -0.08
N LYS A 257 25.55 -7.17 -1.34
CA LYS A 257 25.02 -6.41 -2.47
C LYS A 257 24.60 -7.37 -3.57
N GLY A 258 23.42 -7.15 -4.13
CA GLY A 258 22.94 -7.92 -5.27
C GLY A 258 22.37 -9.30 -4.94
N ASN A 259 22.02 -9.55 -3.67
CA ASN A 259 21.41 -10.83 -3.27
C ASN A 259 19.97 -10.94 -3.76
N ARG A 260 19.56 -12.14 -4.18
CA ARG A 260 18.17 -12.41 -4.57
C ARG A 260 17.50 -13.35 -3.58
N PHE A 261 16.47 -12.85 -2.89
CA PHE A 261 15.63 -13.63 -1.99
C PHE A 261 14.16 -13.43 -2.37
N GLY A 262 13.42 -14.52 -2.58
CA GLY A 262 12.00 -14.44 -2.95
C GLY A 262 11.70 -13.68 -4.25
N GLY A 263 12.68 -13.54 -5.15
CA GLY A 263 12.57 -12.73 -6.37
C GLY A 263 13.01 -11.25 -6.22
N ASN A 264 13.20 -10.76 -4.99
CA ASN A 264 13.61 -9.39 -4.69
C ASN A 264 15.14 -9.24 -4.66
N LEU A 265 15.64 -8.08 -5.11
CA LEU A 265 17.05 -7.73 -5.10
C LEU A 265 17.39 -6.95 -3.83
N GLN A 266 18.22 -7.53 -2.97
CA GLN A 266 18.68 -6.90 -1.73
C GLN A 266 20.07 -6.29 -1.90
N GLN A 267 20.19 -5.06 -1.43
CA GLN A 267 21.41 -4.26 -1.54
C GLN A 267 22.11 -4.02 -0.20
N HIS A 268 21.44 -4.33 0.92
CA HIS A 268 21.87 -4.03 2.28
C HIS A 268 21.35 -5.08 3.26
N PHE A 269 21.93 -5.14 4.47
CA PHE A 269 21.28 -5.79 5.61
C PHE A 269 19.96 -5.08 5.94
N VAL A 270 19.02 -5.82 6.54
CA VAL A 270 17.74 -5.22 6.95
C VAL A 270 17.99 -4.15 8.03
N ASN A 271 18.78 -4.45 9.06
CA ASN A 271 19.32 -3.50 10.03
C ASN A 271 20.67 -4.01 10.59
N TYR A 272 21.41 -3.17 11.32
CA TYR A 272 22.64 -3.54 12.03
C TYR A 272 22.99 -2.46 13.08
N VAL A 273 24.00 -2.71 13.91
CA VAL A 273 24.59 -1.71 14.83
C VAL A 273 26.02 -1.39 14.43
N ASP A 274 26.50 -0.18 14.76
CA ASP A 274 27.87 0.25 14.48
C ASP A 274 28.70 0.35 15.76
N ASN A 275 29.95 -0.15 15.70
CA ASN A 275 31.00 0.12 16.69
C ASN A 275 30.64 -0.23 18.16
N TYR A 276 29.71 -1.16 18.36
CA TYR A 276 29.21 -1.52 19.69
C TYR A 276 29.47 -3.00 20.01
N PRO A 277 30.73 -3.40 20.31
CA PRO A 277 31.11 -4.78 20.60
C PRO A 277 30.82 -5.16 22.06
N TYR A 278 29.73 -4.70 22.66
CA TYR A 278 29.39 -4.97 24.07
C TYR A 278 28.10 -5.77 24.14
N PRO A 279 27.89 -6.61 25.17
CA PRO A 279 26.58 -7.17 25.44
C PRO A 279 25.57 -6.07 25.79
N TRP A 280 24.29 -6.27 25.42
CA TRP A 280 23.18 -5.43 25.89
C TRP A 280 21.94 -6.27 26.18
N VAL A 281 20.89 -5.64 26.69
CA VAL A 281 19.64 -6.32 27.06
C VAL A 281 18.52 -5.95 26.09
N ILE A 282 17.81 -6.96 25.60
CA ILE A 282 16.59 -6.81 24.79
C ILE A 282 15.39 -7.31 25.61
N ASN A 283 14.31 -6.53 25.58
CA ASN A 283 13.03 -6.78 26.24
C ASN A 283 13.10 -7.10 27.75
N GLY A 284 14.23 -6.81 28.40
CA GLY A 284 14.49 -7.15 29.81
C GLY A 284 14.75 -8.63 30.07
N THR A 285 14.76 -9.49 29.05
CA THR A 285 14.82 -10.96 29.21
C THR A 285 15.96 -11.62 28.44
N CYS A 286 16.61 -10.88 27.54
CA CYS A 286 17.58 -11.41 26.59
C CYS A 286 18.91 -10.64 26.68
N TRP A 287 20.01 -11.34 26.86
CA TRP A 287 21.36 -10.85 26.61
C TRP A 287 21.65 -10.93 25.10
N GLN A 288 21.76 -9.79 24.44
CA GLN A 288 22.27 -9.75 23.07
C GLN A 288 23.79 -9.77 23.08
N ILE A 289 24.38 -10.76 22.42
CA ILE A 289 25.81 -10.78 22.09
C ILE A 289 25.94 -10.41 20.60
N PRO A 290 26.55 -9.26 20.26
CA PRO A 290 26.64 -8.81 18.87
C PRO A 290 27.43 -9.79 18.02
N CYS A 291 26.86 -10.21 16.89
CA CYS A 291 27.60 -10.92 15.87
C CYS A 291 28.51 -9.95 15.11
N LEU A 292 29.75 -10.34 14.87
CA LEU A 292 30.64 -9.51 14.08
C LEU A 292 30.34 -9.69 12.58
N ALA A 293 30.24 -8.57 11.85
CA ALA A 293 30.38 -8.56 10.40
C ALA A 293 31.86 -8.36 10.00
N PRO A 294 32.39 -9.15 9.04
CA PRO A 294 31.69 -10.22 8.32
C PRO A 294 31.57 -11.54 9.09
N SER A 295 30.46 -12.25 8.88
CA SER A 295 30.43 -13.71 9.02
C SER A 295 31.14 -14.37 7.83
N ASP A 296 31.46 -15.66 7.93
CA ASP A 296 32.06 -16.39 6.82
C ASP A 296 31.18 -16.44 5.55
N TRP A 297 29.85 -16.42 5.69
CA TRP A 297 28.91 -16.32 4.58
C TRP A 297 29.03 -14.98 3.83
N SER A 298 29.03 -13.86 4.57
CA SER A 298 29.17 -12.53 3.96
C SER A 298 30.57 -12.34 3.35
N ALA A 299 31.57 -12.94 4.00
CA ALA A 299 32.93 -12.93 3.52
C ALA A 299 33.11 -13.72 2.22
N GLN A 300 32.64 -14.97 2.17
CA GLN A 300 32.76 -15.78 0.95
C GLN A 300 31.93 -15.21 -0.21
N HIS A 301 30.81 -14.56 0.08
CA HIS A 301 30.00 -13.94 -0.95
C HIS A 301 30.78 -12.82 -1.67
N LEU A 302 31.56 -12.04 -0.93
CA LEU A 302 32.39 -10.98 -1.48
C LEU A 302 33.72 -11.49 -2.06
N GLN A 303 34.40 -12.38 -1.33
CA GLN A 303 35.82 -12.70 -1.52
C GLN A 303 36.07 -14.13 -2.03
N GLY A 304 35.02 -14.96 -2.13
CA GLY A 304 35.15 -16.39 -2.37
C GLY A 304 35.58 -17.18 -1.13
N VAL A 305 35.58 -18.50 -1.25
CA VAL A 305 35.89 -19.41 -0.15
C VAL A 305 37.38 -19.37 0.22
N HIS A 306 37.68 -19.56 1.51
CA HIS A 306 39.04 -19.71 2.05
C HIS A 306 39.97 -18.52 1.78
N ASN A 307 39.41 -17.33 1.62
CA ASN A 307 40.18 -16.14 1.25
C ASN A 307 41.03 -15.63 2.44
N PRO A 308 42.34 -15.39 2.25
CA PRO A 308 43.22 -14.88 3.32
C PRO A 308 42.85 -13.46 3.78
N VAL A 309 42.28 -12.62 2.92
CA VAL A 309 41.82 -11.26 3.29
C VAL A 309 40.74 -11.32 4.35
N THR A 310 39.82 -12.29 4.27
CA THR A 310 38.80 -12.51 5.29
C THR A 310 39.42 -12.80 6.66
N LEU A 311 40.45 -13.65 6.69
CA LEU A 311 41.14 -13.99 7.91
C LEU A 311 41.87 -12.78 8.49
N ASP A 312 42.53 -11.98 7.66
CA ASP A 312 43.21 -10.75 8.10
C ASP A 312 42.23 -9.70 8.63
N ASP A 313 41.05 -9.58 8.02
CA ASP A 313 40.00 -8.69 8.51
C ASP A 313 39.41 -9.18 9.85
N TRP A 314 39.28 -10.50 10.07
CA TRP A 314 38.93 -11.04 11.38
C TRP A 314 40.00 -10.82 12.45
N LYS A 315 41.28 -10.96 12.11
CA LYS A 315 42.39 -10.62 13.03
C LYS A 315 42.32 -9.16 13.46
N ALA A 316 42.09 -8.25 12.50
CA ALA A 316 41.90 -6.83 12.77
C ALA A 316 40.69 -6.58 13.69
N ALA A 317 39.58 -7.29 13.48
CA ALA A 317 38.41 -7.17 14.35
C ALA A 317 38.64 -7.69 15.78
N ILE A 318 39.45 -8.74 15.97
CA ILE A 318 39.89 -9.15 17.32
C ILE A 318 40.69 -8.03 17.98
N ASP A 319 41.66 -7.44 17.27
CA ASP A 319 42.49 -6.35 17.78
C ASP A 319 41.62 -5.14 18.21
N LEU A 320 40.64 -4.76 17.38
CA LEU A 320 39.68 -3.70 17.67
C LEU A 320 38.79 -4.04 18.87
N THR A 321 38.34 -5.29 18.98
CA THR A 321 37.53 -5.75 20.12
C THR A 321 38.32 -5.67 21.43
N VAL A 322 39.61 -6.05 21.41
CA VAL A 322 40.50 -5.93 22.58
C VAL A 322 40.72 -4.45 22.95
N ALA A 323 40.88 -3.56 21.97
CA ALA A 323 41.00 -2.12 22.22
C ALA A 323 39.72 -1.56 22.86
N LYS A 324 38.55 -2.01 22.40
CA LYS A 324 37.24 -1.60 22.94
C LYS A 324 36.89 -2.28 24.26
N ARG A 325 37.65 -3.30 24.68
CA ARG A 325 37.35 -4.16 25.83
C ARG A 325 35.98 -4.87 25.73
N GLY A 326 35.68 -5.38 24.54
CA GLY A 326 34.37 -5.92 24.16
C GLY A 326 34.34 -7.45 23.98
N VAL A 327 33.35 -7.91 23.23
CA VAL A 327 33.11 -9.31 22.86
C VAL A 327 33.18 -9.47 21.34
N PHE A 328 33.99 -10.42 20.90
CA PHE A 328 34.08 -10.85 19.51
C PHE A 328 33.26 -12.14 19.40
N SER A 329 32.12 -12.10 18.71
CA SER A 329 31.32 -13.30 18.42
C SER A 329 31.38 -13.60 16.94
N LEU A 330 32.04 -14.71 16.58
CA LEU A 330 32.18 -15.16 15.21
C LEU A 330 31.15 -16.24 14.90
N VAL A 331 30.34 -15.98 13.87
CA VAL A 331 29.55 -16.98 13.13
C VAL A 331 30.42 -17.59 12.05
N PHE A 332 30.50 -18.91 12.02
CA PHE A 332 31.10 -19.63 10.91
C PHE A 332 30.48 -21.01 10.69
N HIS A 333 30.63 -21.56 9.49
CA HIS A 333 29.99 -22.79 9.05
C HIS A 333 31.03 -23.85 8.72
N PRO A 334 31.00 -25.02 9.39
CA PRO A 334 31.85 -26.15 9.02
C PRO A 334 31.54 -26.62 7.59
N HIS A 335 32.58 -26.92 6.82
CA HIS A 335 32.50 -27.47 5.45
C HIS A 335 31.90 -26.54 4.40
N GLY A 336 32.68 -25.57 3.92
CA GLY A 336 32.36 -24.89 2.66
C GLY A 336 33.11 -23.60 2.44
N TRP A 337 33.10 -22.71 3.43
CA TRP A 337 33.51 -21.32 3.24
C TRP A 337 34.83 -20.97 3.94
N ILE A 338 35.07 -21.57 5.11
CA ILE A 338 36.29 -21.40 5.88
C ILE A 338 36.94 -22.76 6.18
N LYS A 339 38.27 -22.78 6.31
CA LYS A 339 39.03 -23.97 6.70
C LYS A 339 39.28 -24.01 8.21
N PRO A 340 39.40 -25.20 8.83
CA PRO A 340 39.72 -25.28 10.26
C PRO A 340 41.09 -24.68 10.56
N GLU A 341 42.06 -24.76 9.64
CA GLU A 341 43.38 -24.14 9.79
C GLU A 341 43.30 -22.62 9.88
N GLN A 342 42.37 -21.97 9.17
CA GLN A 342 42.18 -20.52 9.25
C GLN A 342 41.61 -20.11 10.61
N VAL A 343 40.72 -20.92 11.19
CA VAL A 343 40.20 -20.68 12.54
C VAL A 343 41.29 -20.90 13.59
N VAL A 344 42.12 -21.93 13.42
CA VAL A 344 43.31 -22.15 14.26
C VAL A 344 44.27 -20.97 14.16
N GLU A 345 44.55 -20.46 12.96
CA GLU A 345 45.39 -19.28 12.75
C GLU A 345 44.81 -18.02 13.41
N LEU A 346 43.48 -17.84 13.37
CA LEU A 346 42.80 -16.75 14.08
C LEU A 346 42.98 -16.87 15.61
N ILE A 347 42.86 -18.08 16.16
CA ILE A 347 43.12 -18.36 17.58
C ILE A 347 44.58 -18.05 17.92
N GLU A 348 45.53 -18.46 17.08
CA GLU A 348 46.95 -18.17 17.28
C GLU A 348 47.24 -16.68 17.25
N HIS A 349 46.63 -15.92 16.33
CA HIS A 349 46.74 -14.46 16.32
C HIS A 349 46.28 -13.87 17.64
N ALA A 350 45.11 -14.28 18.14
CA ALA A 350 44.57 -13.79 19.40
C ALA A 350 45.50 -14.09 20.59
N VAL A 351 46.00 -15.32 20.70
CA VAL A 351 46.85 -15.75 21.81
C VAL A 351 48.26 -15.13 21.72
N SER A 352 48.88 -15.14 20.55
CA SER A 352 50.24 -14.61 20.37
C SER A 352 50.30 -13.09 20.49
N THR A 353 49.27 -12.38 20.03
CA THR A 353 49.23 -10.91 20.05
C THR A 353 48.77 -10.37 21.41
N HIS A 354 47.74 -10.97 22.02
CA HIS A 354 47.08 -10.42 23.21
C HIS A 354 47.31 -11.25 24.48
N GLY A 355 47.80 -12.49 24.36
CA GLY A 355 48.11 -13.36 25.49
C GLY A 355 46.93 -13.52 26.46
N PRO A 356 47.13 -13.32 27.77
CA PRO A 356 46.06 -13.51 28.76
C PRO A 356 44.97 -12.44 28.72
N ARG A 357 45.10 -11.42 27.85
CA ARG A 357 44.06 -10.39 27.68
C ARG A 357 42.85 -10.88 26.90
N VAL A 358 42.91 -12.03 26.26
CA VAL A 358 41.78 -12.65 25.56
C VAL A 358 41.36 -13.94 26.27
N LYS A 359 40.07 -14.23 26.27
CA LYS A 359 39.52 -15.46 26.82
C LYS A 359 38.50 -16.06 25.87
N PHE A 360 38.59 -17.37 25.63
CA PHE A 360 37.66 -18.11 24.79
C PHE A 360 36.54 -18.69 25.64
N LEU A 361 35.30 -18.26 25.41
CA LEU A 361 34.13 -18.69 26.15
C LEU A 361 33.05 -19.18 25.18
N ASN A 362 32.33 -20.24 25.56
CA ASN A 362 31.07 -20.59 24.91
C ASN A 362 29.90 -19.74 25.46
N PHE A 363 28.71 -19.84 24.88
CA PHE A 363 27.58 -18.99 25.28
C PHE A 363 27.06 -19.30 26.70
N ARG A 364 27.09 -20.55 27.13
CA ARG A 364 26.74 -20.93 28.52
C ARG A 364 27.61 -20.18 29.52
N GLU A 365 28.91 -20.17 29.28
CA GLU A 365 29.89 -19.49 30.09
C GLU A 365 29.74 -17.96 30.10
N VAL A 366 29.38 -17.38 28.96
CA VAL A 366 29.06 -15.95 28.84
C VAL A 366 27.82 -15.62 29.66
N SER A 367 26.75 -16.41 29.52
CA SER A 367 25.50 -16.22 30.26
C SER A 367 25.72 -16.28 31.77
N GLU A 368 26.44 -17.30 32.26
CA GLU A 368 26.75 -17.47 33.68
C GLU A 368 27.51 -16.26 34.24
N ARG A 369 28.51 -15.75 33.53
CA ARG A 369 29.33 -14.61 33.98
C ARG A 369 28.55 -13.31 33.97
N LEU A 370 27.77 -13.03 32.92
CA LEU A 370 26.88 -11.86 32.88
C LEU A 370 25.84 -11.89 34.02
N ASN A 371 25.23 -13.05 34.26
CA ASN A 371 24.27 -13.24 35.34
C ASN A 371 24.92 -13.08 36.72
N ASN A 372 26.12 -13.61 36.92
CA ASN A 372 26.88 -13.43 38.17
C ASN A 372 27.23 -11.97 38.42
N ALA A 373 27.74 -11.28 37.39
CA ALA A 373 28.18 -9.90 37.50
C ALA A 373 27.04 -8.91 37.76
N TYR A 374 25.89 -9.13 37.12
CA TYR A 374 24.85 -8.11 37.07
C TYR A 374 23.52 -8.53 37.70
N CYS A 375 23.24 -9.83 37.75
CA CYS A 375 21.95 -10.37 38.19
C CYS A 375 22.07 -11.21 39.47
N GLY A 376 23.18 -11.08 40.22
CA GLY A 376 23.38 -11.83 41.48
C GLY A 376 23.39 -13.35 41.29
N GLY A 377 23.79 -13.83 40.11
CA GLY A 377 23.80 -15.25 39.74
C GLY A 377 22.45 -15.82 39.29
N ARG A 378 21.40 -15.00 39.26
CA ARG A 378 20.09 -15.34 38.69
C ARG A 378 19.98 -14.92 37.23
N THR A 379 18.99 -15.42 36.50
CA THR A 379 18.75 -15.02 35.11
C THR A 379 18.15 -13.61 35.03
N LEU A 380 18.22 -12.95 33.85
CA LEU A 380 17.55 -11.65 33.61
C LEU A 380 16.05 -11.67 33.95
N ARG A 381 15.38 -12.80 33.68
CA ARG A 381 13.94 -12.98 33.96
C ARG A 381 13.65 -13.03 35.46
N GLU A 382 14.57 -13.54 36.26
CA GLU A 382 14.42 -13.69 37.71
C GLU A 382 14.90 -12.45 38.47
N GLN A 383 15.92 -11.76 37.97
CA GLN A 383 16.46 -10.56 38.57
C GLN A 383 16.98 -9.58 37.50
N ALA A 384 16.31 -8.44 37.37
CA ALA A 384 16.77 -7.35 36.54
C ALA A 384 18.04 -6.71 37.14
N PRO A 385 19.12 -6.49 36.36
CA PRO A 385 20.32 -5.84 36.83
C PRO A 385 20.11 -4.35 37.08
N ALA A 386 20.78 -3.81 38.11
CA ALA A 386 20.61 -2.42 38.54
C ALA A 386 20.96 -1.39 37.45
N PHE A 387 21.90 -1.72 36.56
CA PHE A 387 22.30 -0.83 35.46
C PHE A 387 21.18 -0.60 34.43
N LEU A 388 20.15 -1.46 34.38
CA LEU A 388 19.13 -1.39 33.33
C LEU A 388 18.36 -0.08 33.38
N GLU A 389 18.07 0.44 34.57
CA GLU A 389 17.38 1.72 34.70
C GLU A 389 18.24 2.88 34.18
N GLN A 390 19.55 2.80 34.38
CA GLN A 390 20.51 3.75 33.85
C GLN A 390 20.62 3.66 32.32
N HIS A 391 20.66 2.45 31.74
CA HIS A 391 20.67 2.25 30.28
C HIS A 391 19.35 2.68 29.65
N ARG A 392 18.20 2.37 30.26
CA ARG A 392 16.91 2.92 29.82
C ARG A 392 16.94 4.44 29.83
N SER A 393 17.61 5.04 30.82
CA SER A 393 17.75 6.49 30.92
C SER A 393 18.74 7.09 29.91
N SER A 394 19.75 6.35 29.43
CA SER A 394 20.58 6.81 28.31
C SER A 394 19.80 6.78 27.00
N VAL A 395 18.95 5.76 26.80
CA VAL A 395 17.99 5.73 25.69
C VAL A 395 17.01 6.92 25.78
N LYS A 396 16.58 7.34 26.99
CA LYS A 396 15.78 8.58 27.19
C LYS A 396 16.49 9.86 26.71
N ALA A 397 17.82 9.87 26.64
CA ALA A 397 18.58 11.00 26.11
C ALA A 397 18.68 10.97 24.57
N GLN A 398 18.51 9.79 23.95
CA GLN A 398 18.55 9.57 22.51
C GLN A 398 17.17 9.75 21.89
N ARG A 399 16.71 10.99 21.89
CA ARG A 399 15.37 11.37 21.41
C ARG A 399 15.37 11.58 19.90
N VAL A 400 14.51 10.86 19.21
CA VAL A 400 14.15 10.98 17.79
C VAL A 400 12.75 11.56 17.69
N LEU A 401 11.73 10.84 18.17
CA LEU A 401 10.32 11.27 18.14
C LEU A 401 10.08 12.39 19.14
N THR A 402 10.62 12.25 20.36
CA THR A 402 10.40 13.23 21.44
C THR A 402 11.32 14.44 21.36
N ALA A 403 12.25 14.47 20.38
CA ALA A 403 13.07 15.64 20.05
C ALA A 403 12.40 16.56 19.02
N LEU A 404 11.35 16.09 18.34
CA LEU A 404 10.60 16.89 17.38
C LEU A 404 9.95 18.11 18.07
N PRO A 405 9.72 19.22 17.35
CA PRO A 405 8.89 20.31 17.84
C PRO A 405 7.52 19.80 18.31
N GLU A 406 6.92 20.42 19.33
CA GLU A 406 5.64 19.98 19.91
C GLU A 406 4.53 19.84 18.86
N GLN A 407 4.46 20.76 17.91
CA GLN A 407 3.51 20.70 16.80
C GLN A 407 3.72 19.47 15.91
N ASP A 408 4.97 19.07 15.66
CA ASP A 408 5.28 17.89 14.88
C ASP A 408 5.02 16.60 15.65
N GLN A 409 5.19 16.62 16.99
CA GLN A 409 4.76 15.51 17.84
C GLN A 409 3.25 15.31 17.77
N GLN A 410 2.46 16.39 17.79
CA GLN A 410 1.00 16.32 17.65
C GLN A 410 0.60 15.78 16.27
N VAL A 411 1.23 16.27 15.20
CA VAL A 411 1.01 15.77 13.83
C VAL A 411 1.34 14.28 13.74
N LEU A 412 2.51 13.86 14.22
CA LEU A 412 2.92 12.47 14.19
C LEU A 412 1.98 11.58 15.01
N THR A 413 1.55 12.04 16.18
CA THR A 413 0.57 11.32 17.01
C THR A 413 -0.74 11.12 16.24
N ALA A 414 -1.26 12.16 15.60
CA ALA A 414 -2.47 12.06 14.78
C ALA A 414 -2.31 11.11 13.58
N VAL A 415 -1.13 11.09 12.96
CA VAL A 415 -0.82 10.13 11.88
C VAL A 415 -0.82 8.70 12.42
N LEU A 416 -0.14 8.44 13.54
CA LEU A 416 -0.01 7.10 14.14
C LEU A 416 -1.30 6.59 14.79
N GLN A 417 -2.28 7.47 15.05
CA GLN A 417 -3.64 7.09 15.43
C GLN A 417 -4.45 6.53 14.25
N SER A 418 -4.11 6.90 13.02
CA SER A 418 -4.81 6.43 11.81
C SER A 418 -3.82 6.18 10.66
N PRO A 419 -2.81 5.32 10.86
CA PRO A 419 -1.66 5.19 9.96
C PRO A 419 -2.07 4.74 8.55
N GLN A 420 -3.16 3.99 8.42
CA GLN A 420 -3.70 3.53 7.14
C GLN A 420 -4.11 4.70 6.22
N ARG A 421 -4.54 5.84 6.79
CA ARG A 421 -4.85 7.06 6.02
C ARG A 421 -3.62 7.65 5.31
N PHE A 422 -2.44 7.28 5.78
CA PHE A 422 -1.15 7.72 5.27
C PHE A 422 -0.40 6.59 4.55
N GLY A 423 -1.07 5.46 4.28
CA GLY A 423 -0.45 4.29 3.65
C GLY A 423 0.57 3.59 4.55
N LEU A 424 0.47 3.76 5.87
CA LEU A 424 1.37 3.16 6.84
C LEU A 424 0.70 1.95 7.54
N PRO A 425 1.45 0.88 7.88
CA PRO A 425 0.94 -0.19 8.72
C PRO A 425 0.63 0.31 10.14
N PRO A 426 -0.28 -0.35 10.88
CA PRO A 426 -0.54 0.03 12.27
C PRO A 426 0.66 -0.31 13.17
N VAL A 427 0.86 0.48 14.23
CA VAL A 427 1.97 0.29 15.19
C VAL A 427 1.79 -0.98 16.03
N ARG A 428 0.56 -1.24 16.46
CA ARG A 428 0.11 -2.46 17.14
C ARG A 428 -0.97 -3.14 16.29
N ARG A 429 -1.14 -4.44 16.45
CA ARG A 429 -2.20 -5.20 15.78
C ARG A 429 -3.57 -4.92 16.45
N PRO A 430 -4.68 -5.26 15.80
CA PRO A 430 -6.02 -5.08 16.38
C PRO A 430 -6.22 -5.76 17.74
N ASP A 431 -5.51 -6.86 18.00
CA ASP A 431 -5.50 -7.58 19.29
C ASP A 431 -4.54 -6.98 20.34
N GLY A 432 -3.89 -5.85 20.02
CA GLY A 432 -2.91 -5.18 20.87
C GLY A 432 -1.49 -5.73 20.79
N THR A 433 -1.25 -6.82 20.05
CA THR A 433 0.09 -7.41 19.90
C THR A 433 1.03 -6.53 19.07
N HIS A 434 2.33 -6.85 19.11
CA HIS A 434 3.35 -6.04 18.49
C HIS A 434 3.32 -6.21 16.97
N ASN A 435 3.21 -5.12 16.19
CA ASN A 435 3.19 -5.22 14.72
C ASN A 435 4.58 -5.07 14.07
N GLY A 436 5.65 -5.39 14.79
CA GLY A 436 7.03 -5.17 14.35
C GLY A 436 7.48 -3.72 14.19
N PHE A 437 6.76 -2.73 14.74
CA PHE A 437 7.14 -1.31 14.69
C PHE A 437 8.41 -0.98 15.48
N PHE A 438 9.29 -0.13 14.95
CA PHE A 438 10.40 0.46 15.70
C PHE A 438 10.88 1.76 15.05
N VAL A 439 11.66 2.54 15.81
CA VAL A 439 12.35 3.73 15.30
C VAL A 439 13.82 3.38 15.09
N HIS A 440 14.34 3.67 13.90
CA HIS A 440 15.75 3.49 13.57
C HIS A 440 16.21 4.57 12.60
N ASP A 441 17.30 5.26 12.94
CA ASP A 441 17.95 6.31 12.14
C ASP A 441 16.99 7.28 11.43
N GLN A 442 16.14 7.98 12.18
CA GLN A 442 15.16 8.96 11.68
C GLN A 442 14.06 8.38 10.78
N HIS A 443 13.85 7.07 10.83
CA HIS A 443 12.78 6.38 10.13
C HIS A 443 11.81 5.71 11.10
N LEU A 444 10.55 5.64 10.66
CA LEU A 444 9.57 4.71 11.20
C LEU A 444 9.68 3.40 10.41
N CYS A 445 9.87 2.30 11.12
CA CYS A 445 10.11 0.99 10.52
C CYS A 445 9.06 -0.02 10.98
N TRP A 446 8.67 -0.95 10.09
CA TRP A 446 7.91 -2.13 10.42
C TRP A 446 8.59 -3.36 9.83
N GLN A 447 8.79 -4.38 10.67
CA GLN A 447 9.39 -5.64 10.28
C GLN A 447 8.67 -6.80 10.98
N ASN A 448 7.96 -7.63 10.22
CA ASN A 448 7.17 -8.75 10.73
C ASN A 448 6.95 -9.81 9.62
N GLU A 449 6.20 -10.87 9.87
CA GLU A 449 6.00 -11.97 8.91
C GLU A 449 5.33 -11.55 7.58
N GLU A 450 4.62 -10.42 7.56
CA GLU A 450 3.96 -9.86 6.37
C GLU A 450 4.93 -9.01 5.53
N THR A 451 6.07 -8.60 6.08
CA THR A 451 7.06 -7.80 5.34
C THR A 451 8.02 -8.66 4.51
N SER A 452 7.98 -9.99 4.65
CA SER A 452 8.89 -10.93 3.97
C SER A 452 8.79 -10.94 2.45
N THR A 453 7.72 -10.42 1.87
CA THR A 453 7.53 -10.31 0.41
C THR A 453 7.91 -8.94 -0.14
N LEU A 454 8.19 -7.96 0.73
CA LEU A 454 8.58 -6.62 0.30
C LEU A 454 10.00 -6.61 -0.28
N PRO A 455 10.32 -5.67 -1.21
CA PRO A 455 11.63 -5.60 -1.84
C PRO A 455 12.80 -5.58 -0.85
N ASP A 456 12.68 -4.77 0.20
CA ASP A 456 13.71 -4.61 1.24
C ASP A 456 13.41 -5.43 2.51
N LEU A 457 12.38 -6.29 2.47
CA LEU A 457 11.92 -7.10 3.60
C LEU A 457 11.40 -6.32 4.84
N LEU A 458 11.29 -5.00 4.75
CA LEU A 458 10.73 -4.11 5.78
C LEU A 458 9.96 -2.96 5.13
N VAL A 459 9.08 -2.33 5.91
CA VAL A 459 8.60 -0.97 5.61
C VAL A 459 9.51 0.01 6.34
N ARG A 460 10.08 0.98 5.63
CA ARG A 460 10.94 2.02 6.19
C ARG A 460 10.53 3.36 5.59
N VAL A 461 10.06 4.29 6.43
CA VAL A 461 9.58 5.61 5.98
C VAL A 461 10.27 6.71 6.76
N PRO A 462 10.89 7.72 6.09
CA PRO A 462 11.50 8.85 6.77
C PRO A 462 10.44 9.63 7.58
N ILE A 463 10.78 10.01 8.82
CA ILE A 463 9.86 10.76 9.70
C ILE A 463 9.40 12.06 9.03
N GLU A 464 10.29 12.78 8.33
CA GLU A 464 9.93 14.04 7.65
C GLU A 464 8.86 13.83 6.56
N THR A 465 8.91 12.71 5.83
CA THR A 465 7.88 12.37 4.82
C THR A 465 6.52 12.20 5.50
N VAL A 466 6.50 11.52 6.64
CA VAL A 466 5.27 11.32 7.44
C VAL A 466 4.74 12.65 7.97
N LEU A 467 5.62 13.52 8.48
CA LEU A 467 5.25 14.86 8.96
C LEU A 467 4.71 15.73 7.84
N GLN A 468 5.32 15.72 6.65
CA GLN A 468 4.84 16.51 5.51
C GLN A 468 3.41 16.13 5.11
N GLN A 469 3.10 14.83 5.08
CA GLN A 469 1.75 14.34 4.79
C GLN A 469 0.79 14.68 5.94
N GLY A 470 1.21 14.46 7.18
CA GLY A 470 0.43 14.76 8.38
C GLY A 470 0.06 16.24 8.50
N ARG A 471 1.02 17.15 8.31
CA ARG A 471 0.81 18.60 8.36
C ARG A 471 -0.25 19.04 7.34
N ARG A 472 -0.23 18.49 6.12
CA ARG A 472 -1.26 18.76 5.10
C ARG A 472 -2.64 18.28 5.54
N SER A 473 -2.72 17.09 6.16
CA SER A 473 -3.97 16.53 6.66
C SER A 473 -4.55 17.35 7.82
N VAL A 474 -3.71 17.71 8.80
CA VAL A 474 -4.10 18.55 9.95
C VAL A 474 -4.53 19.93 9.49
N ALA A 475 -3.80 20.56 8.56
CA ALA A 475 -4.21 21.84 7.97
C ALA A 475 -5.58 21.75 7.28
N ALA A 476 -5.82 20.71 6.48
CA ALA A 476 -7.12 20.49 5.84
C ALA A 476 -8.26 20.32 6.86
N GLN A 477 -8.00 19.69 8.01
CA GLN A 477 -8.97 19.56 9.10
C GLN A 477 -9.28 20.90 9.81
N GLN A 478 -8.38 21.87 9.73
CA GLN A 478 -8.54 23.21 10.32
C GLN A 478 -9.15 24.23 9.37
N GLU A 479 -9.43 23.86 8.11
CA GLU A 479 -10.13 24.74 7.18
C GLU A 479 -11.46 25.23 7.79
N PRO A 480 -11.88 26.47 7.51
CA PRO A 480 -13.19 26.95 7.97
C PRO A 480 -14.32 26.21 7.26
N LEU A 481 -15.52 26.26 7.86
CA LEU A 481 -16.74 25.89 7.15
C LEU A 481 -17.05 26.95 6.09
N ILE A 482 -17.58 26.53 4.94
CA ILE A 482 -17.99 27.42 3.86
C ILE A 482 -19.46 27.23 3.50
N PRO A 483 -20.14 28.25 2.96
CA PRO A 483 -21.51 28.10 2.47
C PRO A 483 -21.56 27.13 1.29
N VAL A 484 -22.29 26.04 1.45
CA VAL A 484 -22.60 25.07 0.38
C VAL A 484 -24.08 24.80 0.38
N GLY A 485 -24.70 24.86 -0.79
CA GLY A 485 -26.12 24.58 -0.96
C GLY A 485 -26.36 23.79 -2.22
N ALA A 486 -27.41 22.98 -2.23
CA ALA A 486 -27.76 22.17 -3.38
C ALA A 486 -29.27 22.04 -3.49
N ALA A 487 -29.77 21.89 -4.71
CA ALA A 487 -31.19 21.77 -5.00
C ALA A 487 -31.44 20.86 -6.19
N VAL A 488 -32.65 20.31 -6.27
CA VAL A 488 -33.14 19.46 -7.36
C VAL A 488 -34.52 19.94 -7.82
N VAL A 489 -34.76 19.95 -9.13
CA VAL A 489 -36.04 20.31 -9.75
C VAL A 489 -36.37 19.30 -10.85
N ASP A 490 -37.61 18.83 -10.90
CA ASP A 490 -38.13 17.96 -11.96
C ASP A 490 -38.31 18.76 -13.26
N VAL A 491 -37.61 18.32 -14.31
CA VAL A 491 -37.66 18.92 -15.65
C VAL A 491 -38.45 18.07 -16.65
N THR A 492 -39.18 17.05 -16.21
CA THR A 492 -39.97 16.17 -17.08
C THR A 492 -41.17 16.92 -17.67
N PRO A 493 -41.36 16.94 -19.01
CA PRO A 493 -42.59 17.43 -19.62
C PRO A 493 -43.75 16.44 -19.43
N ASP A 494 -44.96 16.96 -19.30
CA ASP A 494 -46.21 16.18 -19.19
C ASP A 494 -46.95 16.01 -20.53
N TYR A 495 -46.31 16.42 -21.62
CA TYR A 495 -46.80 16.34 -22.99
C TYR A 495 -45.83 15.57 -23.90
N PRO A 496 -46.30 15.06 -25.06
CA PRO A 496 -45.43 14.36 -26.00
C PRO A 496 -44.29 15.23 -26.50
N VAL A 497 -43.07 14.68 -26.54
CA VAL A 497 -41.91 15.41 -27.04
C VAL A 497 -40.90 14.48 -27.70
N ARG A 498 -40.15 14.99 -28.67
CA ARG A 498 -39.14 14.21 -29.37
C ARG A 498 -37.86 14.10 -28.55
N LEU A 499 -37.30 12.89 -28.47
CA LEU A 499 -36.05 12.62 -27.74
C LEU A 499 -34.83 12.82 -28.66
N THR A 500 -33.63 12.97 -28.07
CA THR A 500 -32.37 13.11 -28.83
C THR A 500 -31.28 12.14 -28.37
N GLY A 501 -30.36 11.81 -29.28
CA GLY A 501 -29.24 10.86 -29.08
C GLY A 501 -29.24 9.74 -30.11
N TYR A 502 -30.42 9.23 -30.44
CA TYR A 502 -30.62 8.23 -31.48
C TYR A 502 -31.46 8.77 -32.65
N GLY A 503 -30.84 8.89 -33.84
CA GLY A 503 -31.49 9.44 -35.03
C GLY A 503 -32.65 8.59 -35.60
N ASN A 504 -32.80 7.33 -35.17
CA ASN A 504 -33.92 6.46 -35.57
C ASN A 504 -35.23 6.78 -34.82
N ARG A 505 -35.21 7.61 -33.77
CA ARG A 505 -36.43 8.02 -33.04
C ARG A 505 -37.18 9.11 -33.79
N LEU A 506 -38.06 8.68 -34.70
CA LEU A 506 -38.80 9.58 -35.58
C LEU A 506 -40.12 10.10 -35.00
N THR A 507 -40.62 9.46 -33.94
CA THR A 507 -41.87 9.83 -33.24
C THR A 507 -41.58 10.45 -31.88
N GLU A 508 -42.55 11.16 -31.31
CA GLU A 508 -42.47 11.68 -29.95
C GLU A 508 -42.63 10.57 -28.91
N ALA A 509 -41.97 10.74 -27.76
CA ALA A 509 -42.25 9.98 -26.57
C ALA A 509 -43.46 10.60 -25.87
N SER A 510 -44.48 9.79 -25.57
CA SER A 510 -45.71 10.23 -24.89
C SER A 510 -45.70 9.97 -23.38
N THR A 511 -44.67 9.31 -22.86
CA THR A 511 -44.57 8.91 -21.45
C THR A 511 -43.14 9.01 -20.95
N ALA A 512 -42.97 9.21 -19.65
CA ALA A 512 -41.71 9.03 -18.94
C ALA A 512 -41.69 7.68 -18.24
N ALA A 513 -40.65 6.88 -18.46
CA ALA A 513 -40.41 5.67 -17.68
C ALA A 513 -39.84 6.03 -16.31
N VAL A 514 -38.95 7.03 -16.27
CA VAL A 514 -38.42 7.67 -15.06
C VAL A 514 -38.36 9.18 -15.30
N ARG A 515 -38.55 9.96 -14.24
CA ARG A 515 -38.52 11.42 -14.31
C ARG A 515 -37.08 11.91 -14.47
N ILE A 516 -36.92 13.00 -15.20
CA ILE A 516 -35.64 13.66 -15.45
C ILE A 516 -35.53 14.93 -14.61
N HIS A 517 -34.33 15.23 -14.11
CA HIS A 517 -34.13 16.33 -13.17
C HIS A 517 -33.00 17.27 -13.61
N ALA A 518 -33.08 18.51 -13.13
CA ALA A 518 -31.95 19.41 -13.03
C ALA A 518 -31.53 19.50 -11.56
N ARG A 519 -30.23 19.47 -11.31
CA ARG A 519 -29.63 19.57 -9.97
C ARG A 519 -28.56 20.66 -9.97
N ALA A 520 -28.44 21.39 -8.88
CA ALA A 520 -27.47 22.48 -8.74
C ALA A 520 -26.66 22.33 -7.45
N LEU A 521 -25.39 22.74 -7.51
CA LEU A 521 -24.45 22.84 -6.41
C LEU A 521 -23.87 24.26 -6.38
N ALA A 522 -24.15 25.00 -5.32
CA ALA A 522 -23.59 26.31 -5.03
C ALA A 522 -22.50 26.18 -3.95
N VAL A 523 -21.31 26.69 -4.21
CA VAL A 523 -20.15 26.65 -3.29
C VAL A 523 -19.58 28.06 -3.15
N GLY A 524 -19.33 28.49 -1.91
CA GLY A 524 -18.78 29.81 -1.60
C GLY A 524 -19.87 30.82 -1.22
N ALA A 525 -19.47 31.80 -0.42
CA ALA A 525 -20.38 32.86 0.04
C ALA A 525 -20.68 33.86 -1.09
N ALA A 526 -21.82 34.55 -1.00
CA ALA A 526 -22.22 35.54 -2.01
C ALA A 526 -21.24 36.74 -2.10
N ASP A 527 -20.53 37.04 -1.02
CA ASP A 527 -19.46 38.04 -0.92
C ASP A 527 -18.06 37.49 -1.27
N ASP A 528 -17.88 36.16 -1.30
CA ASP A 528 -16.60 35.46 -1.55
C ASP A 528 -16.66 34.51 -2.77
N LEU A 529 -16.80 35.12 -3.96
CA LEU A 529 -16.75 34.48 -5.29
C LEU A 529 -17.50 33.13 -5.39
N GLN A 530 -18.82 33.20 -5.43
CA GLN A 530 -19.67 32.02 -5.55
C GLN A 530 -19.46 31.26 -6.86
N SER A 531 -19.45 29.92 -6.75
CA SER A 531 -19.37 28.96 -7.84
C SER A 531 -20.65 28.15 -7.92
N LEU A 532 -21.16 27.96 -9.14
CA LEU A 532 -22.41 27.26 -9.40
C LEU A 532 -22.26 26.24 -10.53
N LEU A 533 -22.45 24.96 -10.19
CA LEU A 533 -22.45 23.85 -11.13
C LEU A 533 -23.86 23.24 -11.20
N LEU A 534 -24.38 23.09 -12.41
CA LEU A 534 -25.64 22.38 -12.66
C LEU A 534 -25.36 21.06 -13.38
N THR A 535 -26.10 20.01 -13.03
CA THR A 535 -26.24 18.80 -13.84
C THR A 535 -27.68 18.68 -14.32
N VAL A 536 -27.89 18.32 -15.58
CA VAL A 536 -29.23 18.12 -16.14
C VAL A 536 -29.32 16.78 -16.86
N ASP A 537 -30.40 16.06 -16.60
CA ASP A 537 -30.76 14.83 -17.29
C ASP A 537 -31.19 15.13 -18.74
N ASN A 538 -30.19 15.35 -19.60
CA ASN A 538 -30.36 15.61 -21.03
C ASN A 538 -29.17 15.05 -21.83
N CYS A 539 -29.31 14.93 -23.15
CA CYS A 539 -28.24 14.50 -24.04
C CYS A 539 -27.14 15.58 -24.16
N GLY A 540 -27.53 16.85 -24.24
CA GLY A 540 -26.59 17.96 -24.23
C GLY A 540 -27.33 19.29 -24.16
N VAL A 541 -26.60 20.33 -23.76
CA VAL A 541 -27.13 21.69 -23.57
C VAL A 541 -26.45 22.64 -24.55
N PRO A 542 -27.19 23.33 -25.44
CA PRO A 542 -26.62 24.31 -26.35
C PRO A 542 -25.94 25.47 -25.62
N LEU A 543 -24.96 26.10 -26.28
CA LEU A 543 -24.25 27.25 -25.72
C LEU A 543 -25.19 28.43 -25.48
N GLU A 544 -26.11 28.69 -26.42
CA GLU A 544 -27.06 29.80 -26.35
C GLU A 544 -27.99 29.66 -25.13
N LEU A 545 -28.46 28.44 -24.85
CA LEU A 545 -29.26 28.17 -23.66
C LEU A 545 -28.42 28.35 -22.39
N THR A 546 -27.17 27.85 -22.40
CA THR A 546 -26.24 28.00 -21.26
C THR A 546 -25.99 29.47 -20.93
N GLU A 547 -25.70 30.31 -21.93
CA GLU A 547 -25.47 31.75 -21.73
C GLU A 547 -26.76 32.47 -21.31
N SER A 548 -27.91 32.14 -21.89
CA SER A 548 -29.19 32.73 -21.50
C SER A 548 -29.52 32.45 -20.03
N VAL A 549 -29.37 31.20 -19.59
CA VAL A 549 -29.57 30.80 -18.18
C VAL A 549 -28.57 31.51 -17.28
N TYR A 550 -27.28 31.55 -17.67
CA TYR A 550 -26.25 32.28 -16.92
C TYR A 550 -26.62 33.75 -16.72
N GLN A 551 -26.99 34.47 -17.77
CA GLN A 551 -27.32 35.91 -17.67
C GLN A 551 -28.50 36.15 -16.72
N ARG A 552 -29.53 35.29 -16.77
CA ARG A 552 -30.69 35.36 -15.86
C ARG A 552 -30.33 35.13 -14.39
N ILE A 553 -29.36 34.26 -14.12
CA ILE A 553 -28.84 34.00 -12.76
C ILE A 553 -27.91 35.14 -12.32
N ALA A 554 -26.98 35.55 -13.16
CA ALA A 554 -25.99 36.59 -12.88
C ALA A 554 -26.62 37.97 -12.59
N ALA A 555 -27.82 38.22 -13.13
CA ALA A 555 -28.62 39.40 -12.81
C ALA A 555 -29.13 39.43 -11.35
N GLN A 556 -29.18 38.27 -10.68
CA GLN A 556 -29.73 38.11 -9.33
C GLN A 556 -28.67 37.72 -8.30
N VAL A 557 -27.58 37.07 -8.75
CA VAL A 557 -26.54 36.50 -7.89
C VAL A 557 -25.17 36.83 -8.47
N LYS A 558 -24.23 37.24 -7.62
CA LYS A 558 -22.87 37.61 -8.05
C LYS A 558 -22.04 36.37 -8.36
N ILE A 559 -22.08 35.92 -9.61
CA ILE A 559 -21.36 34.73 -10.10
C ILE A 559 -20.55 35.12 -11.34
N PRO A 560 -19.21 35.08 -11.30
CA PRO A 560 -18.38 35.24 -12.50
C PRO A 560 -18.66 34.13 -13.52
N ARG A 561 -18.56 34.45 -14.82
CA ARG A 561 -18.90 33.51 -15.89
C ARG A 561 -18.07 32.23 -15.85
N GLU A 562 -16.78 32.36 -15.52
CA GLU A 562 -15.86 31.23 -15.37
C GLU A 562 -16.22 30.31 -14.20
N ARG A 563 -17.06 30.77 -13.26
CA ARG A 563 -17.56 30.03 -12.10
C ARG A 563 -19.00 29.52 -12.26
N PHE A 564 -19.52 29.53 -13.48
CA PHE A 564 -20.79 28.90 -13.84
C PHE A 564 -20.59 27.81 -14.89
N ALA A 565 -21.17 26.63 -14.68
CA ALA A 565 -21.16 25.53 -15.64
C ALA A 565 -22.46 24.71 -15.60
N ILE A 566 -22.87 24.19 -16.75
CA ILE A 566 -23.94 23.20 -16.88
C ILE A 566 -23.34 21.94 -17.52
N SER A 567 -23.52 20.79 -16.87
CA SER A 567 -23.15 19.47 -17.37
C SER A 567 -24.41 18.67 -17.70
N ALA A 568 -24.44 18.03 -18.86
CA ALA A 568 -25.50 17.10 -19.21
C ALA A 568 -25.08 15.68 -18.81
N THR A 569 -26.01 14.88 -18.30
CA THR A 569 -25.75 13.43 -18.04
C THR A 569 -25.57 12.63 -19.33
N HIS A 570 -25.76 13.28 -20.49
CA HIS A 570 -25.72 12.68 -21.80
C HIS A 570 -26.75 11.55 -21.95
N SER A 571 -27.93 11.68 -21.32
CA SER A 571 -29.05 10.75 -21.52
C SER A 571 -29.58 10.84 -22.94
N HIS A 572 -29.60 9.71 -23.64
CA HIS A 572 -30.20 9.62 -24.97
C HIS A 572 -31.73 9.48 -24.91
N SER A 573 -32.33 9.44 -23.71
CA SER A 573 -33.77 9.31 -23.49
C SER A 573 -34.39 10.60 -22.95
N ALA A 574 -33.84 11.76 -23.31
CA ALA A 574 -34.33 13.08 -22.89
C ALA A 574 -34.78 13.96 -24.07
N PRO A 575 -35.63 14.98 -23.84
CA PRO A 575 -36.16 15.84 -24.91
C PRO A 575 -35.06 16.56 -25.69
N TRP A 576 -35.23 16.65 -27.01
CA TRP A 576 -34.28 17.32 -27.88
C TRP A 576 -34.26 18.83 -27.65
N LEU A 577 -33.07 19.41 -27.51
CA LEU A 577 -32.87 20.86 -27.45
C LEU A 577 -32.37 21.35 -28.81
N ARG A 578 -33.05 22.35 -29.38
CA ARG A 578 -32.64 23.02 -30.63
C ARG A 578 -31.23 23.57 -30.46
N GLY A 579 -30.38 23.33 -31.46
CA GLY A 579 -28.96 23.69 -31.43
C GLY A 579 -28.04 22.58 -30.93
N PHE A 580 -28.54 21.59 -30.17
CA PHE A 580 -27.76 20.39 -29.85
C PHE A 580 -27.92 19.33 -30.93
N ALA A 581 -26.80 18.92 -31.56
CA ALA A 581 -26.79 17.99 -32.69
C ALA A 581 -27.88 18.33 -33.75
N PRO A 582 -27.89 19.56 -34.30
CA PRO A 582 -29.03 20.08 -35.07
C PRO A 582 -29.36 19.28 -36.34
N ASN A 583 -28.41 18.48 -36.82
CA ASN A 583 -28.55 17.63 -38.01
C ASN A 583 -28.92 16.18 -37.68
N ILE A 584 -29.23 15.83 -36.43
CA ILE A 584 -29.53 14.44 -36.03
C ILE A 584 -30.81 13.90 -36.70
N PHE A 585 -31.75 14.78 -37.04
CA PHE A 585 -32.97 14.45 -37.77
C PHE A 585 -32.98 15.15 -39.12
N ALA A 586 -33.36 14.41 -40.17
CA ALA A 586 -33.52 15.00 -41.51
C ALA A 586 -34.71 15.96 -41.57
N GLU A 587 -35.81 15.64 -40.88
CA GLU A 587 -37.04 16.43 -40.82
C GLU A 587 -37.68 16.36 -39.43
N VAL A 588 -38.26 17.49 -39.02
CA VAL A 588 -39.01 17.64 -37.76
C VAL A 588 -40.35 18.28 -38.08
N PRO A 589 -41.48 17.58 -37.84
CA PRO A 589 -42.82 18.15 -38.00
C PRO A 589 -42.99 19.46 -37.23
N ALA A 590 -43.78 20.39 -37.77
CA ALA A 590 -43.93 21.74 -37.21
C ALA A 590 -44.52 21.73 -35.78
N ASP A 591 -45.45 20.82 -35.50
CA ASP A 591 -46.06 20.63 -34.19
C ASP A 591 -45.07 20.04 -33.18
N HIS A 592 -44.21 19.09 -33.58
CA HIS A 592 -43.08 18.63 -32.76
C HIS A 592 -42.15 19.81 -32.45
N GLY A 593 -41.83 20.62 -33.46
CA GLY A 593 -41.00 21.83 -33.31
C GLY A 593 -41.56 22.83 -32.29
N ALA A 594 -42.88 23.03 -32.25
CA ALA A 594 -43.53 23.90 -31.28
C ALA A 594 -43.42 23.37 -29.84
N ARG A 595 -43.62 22.06 -29.63
CA ARG A 595 -43.50 21.42 -28.30
C ARG A 595 -42.07 21.41 -27.77
N LEU A 596 -41.09 21.24 -28.67
CA LEU A 596 -39.66 21.37 -28.34
C LEU A 596 -39.31 22.81 -27.93
N ALA A 597 -39.85 23.81 -28.65
CA ALA A 597 -39.66 25.21 -28.29
C ALA A 597 -40.28 25.55 -26.94
N GLN A 598 -41.47 25.01 -26.64
CA GLN A 598 -42.09 25.12 -25.31
C GLN A 598 -41.18 24.52 -24.24
N TYR A 599 -40.68 23.30 -24.46
CA TYR A 599 -39.82 22.61 -23.49
C TYR A 599 -38.54 23.38 -23.16
N GLU A 600 -37.91 24.01 -24.16
CA GLU A 600 -36.71 24.82 -23.94
C GLU A 600 -36.94 26.01 -23.01
N VAL A 601 -38.09 26.68 -23.14
CA VAL A 601 -38.45 27.81 -22.27
C VAL A 601 -38.66 27.30 -20.84
N GLU A 602 -39.44 26.23 -20.68
CA GLU A 602 -39.69 25.60 -19.38
C GLU A 602 -38.39 25.11 -18.73
N LEU A 603 -37.50 24.48 -19.51
CA LEU A 603 -36.20 24.02 -19.03
C LEU A 603 -35.33 25.21 -18.60
N ALA A 604 -35.26 26.29 -19.37
CA ALA A 604 -34.51 27.48 -19.00
C ALA A 604 -35.01 28.06 -17.66
N ASP A 605 -36.32 28.13 -17.46
CA ASP A 605 -36.94 28.60 -16.22
C ASP A 605 -36.59 27.69 -15.04
N LYS A 606 -36.69 26.38 -15.23
CA LYS A 606 -36.35 25.39 -14.19
C LYS A 606 -34.85 25.35 -13.86
N LEU A 607 -33.97 25.59 -14.85
CA LEU A 607 -32.53 25.71 -14.62
C LEU A 607 -32.19 26.95 -13.79
N VAL A 608 -32.85 28.09 -14.04
CA VAL A 608 -32.73 29.28 -13.18
C VAL A 608 -33.29 29.01 -11.79
N GLN A 609 -34.45 28.34 -11.70
CA GLN A 609 -35.07 27.99 -10.41
C GLN A 609 -34.16 27.12 -9.54
N VAL A 610 -33.60 26.03 -10.09
CA VAL A 610 -32.74 25.12 -9.31
C VAL A 610 -31.44 25.82 -8.88
N ALA A 611 -30.87 26.66 -9.74
CA ALA A 611 -29.71 27.48 -9.42
C ALA A 611 -29.96 28.39 -8.21
N LEU A 612 -31.05 29.18 -8.25
CA LEU A 612 -31.38 30.10 -7.17
C LEU A 612 -31.76 29.36 -5.88
N SER A 613 -32.42 28.20 -6.00
CA SER A 613 -32.76 27.36 -4.85
C SER A 613 -31.50 26.84 -4.14
N ALA A 614 -30.49 26.39 -4.90
CA ALA A 614 -29.21 25.95 -4.32
C ALA A 614 -28.47 27.10 -3.61
N VAL A 615 -28.53 28.31 -4.14
CA VAL A 615 -27.95 29.51 -3.50
C VAL A 615 -28.71 29.87 -2.21
N GLN A 616 -30.04 29.75 -2.19
CA GLN A 616 -30.85 30.05 -1.00
C GLN A 616 -30.70 29.01 0.12
N GLN A 617 -30.37 27.76 -0.22
CA GLN A 617 -30.29 26.63 0.72
C GLN A 617 -28.85 26.38 1.22
N GLN A 618 -27.96 27.38 1.13
CA GLN A 618 -26.59 27.21 1.61
C GLN A 618 -26.52 27.04 3.13
N VAL A 619 -25.71 26.08 3.57
CA VAL A 619 -25.36 25.83 4.97
C VAL A 619 -23.84 25.82 5.15
N PRO A 620 -23.32 26.13 6.35
CA PRO A 620 -21.90 25.95 6.66
C PRO A 620 -21.49 24.48 6.52
N ALA A 621 -20.54 24.20 5.62
CA ALA A 621 -20.15 22.85 5.24
C ALA A 621 -18.66 22.71 4.93
N THR A 622 -18.22 21.47 4.79
CA THR A 622 -16.88 21.04 4.41
C THR A 622 -16.92 20.25 3.11
N LEU A 623 -15.88 20.36 2.28
CA LEU A 623 -15.74 19.59 1.06
C LEU A 623 -14.76 18.43 1.26
N HIS A 624 -15.11 17.27 0.72
CA HIS A 624 -14.32 16.05 0.80
C HIS A 624 -14.21 15.39 -0.57
N LEU A 625 -13.04 14.88 -0.90
CA LEU A 625 -12.76 14.20 -2.16
C LEU A 625 -12.42 12.73 -1.89
N GLY A 626 -13.05 11.82 -2.62
CA GLY A 626 -12.77 10.39 -2.62
C GLY A 626 -12.75 9.81 -4.03
N TYR A 627 -12.23 8.60 -4.15
CA TYR A 627 -12.10 7.89 -5.42
C TYR A 627 -12.52 6.44 -5.25
N GLY A 628 -13.24 5.94 -6.25
CA GLY A 628 -13.62 4.55 -6.37
C GLY A 628 -13.57 4.09 -7.82
N GLU A 629 -14.19 2.94 -8.10
CA GLU A 629 -14.26 2.36 -9.44
C GLU A 629 -15.62 1.73 -9.73
N ALA A 630 -16.11 1.89 -10.96
CA ALA A 630 -17.30 1.20 -11.47
C ALA A 630 -16.98 0.45 -12.77
N GLY A 631 -17.57 -0.74 -12.92
CA GLY A 631 -17.16 -1.73 -13.93
C GLY A 631 -18.02 -1.85 -15.18
N PHE A 632 -19.05 -1.01 -15.36
CA PHE A 632 -20.02 -1.21 -16.45
C PHE A 632 -19.70 -0.45 -17.75
N ALA A 633 -18.73 0.47 -17.75
CA ALA A 633 -18.24 1.11 -18.98
C ALA A 633 -17.48 0.10 -19.85
N MET A 634 -17.86 0.04 -21.13
CA MET A 634 -17.31 -0.85 -22.15
C MET A 634 -16.93 -0.04 -23.39
N ASN A 635 -15.70 -0.21 -23.89
CA ASN A 635 -15.28 0.52 -25.09
C ASN A 635 -16.14 0.07 -26.27
N ARG A 636 -16.67 1.04 -27.01
CA ARG A 636 -17.61 0.82 -28.12
C ARG A 636 -16.96 0.84 -29.50
N ARG A 637 -15.66 1.17 -29.62
CA ARG A 637 -14.99 1.44 -30.90
C ARG A 637 -14.17 0.23 -31.34
N ALA A 638 -14.77 -0.60 -32.20
CA ALA A 638 -14.04 -1.69 -32.83
C ALA A 638 -12.97 -1.11 -33.77
N LEU A 639 -11.74 -1.60 -33.61
CA LEU A 639 -10.61 -1.27 -34.48
C LEU A 639 -10.17 -2.52 -35.25
N LYS A 640 -9.86 -2.35 -36.54
CA LYS A 640 -9.21 -3.34 -37.38
C LYS A 640 -7.97 -2.69 -38.00
N ASP A 641 -6.79 -3.26 -37.76
CA ASP A 641 -5.50 -2.73 -38.23
C ASP A 641 -5.28 -1.24 -37.85
N GLY A 642 -5.66 -0.87 -36.62
CA GLY A 642 -5.56 0.51 -36.12
C GLY A 642 -6.60 1.48 -36.71
N ARG A 643 -7.54 1.02 -37.51
CA ARG A 643 -8.62 1.83 -38.12
C ARG A 643 -9.97 1.46 -37.55
N TRP A 644 -10.82 2.47 -37.36
CA TRP A 644 -12.19 2.26 -36.90
C TRP A 644 -12.98 1.41 -37.91
N SER A 645 -13.58 0.32 -37.43
CA SER A 645 -14.34 -0.65 -38.23
C SER A 645 -15.82 -0.71 -37.88
N GLY A 646 -16.26 0.03 -36.85
CA GLY A 646 -17.66 0.10 -36.44
C GLY A 646 -17.84 0.24 -34.94
N PHE A 647 -19.10 0.17 -34.50
CA PHE A 647 -19.44 0.11 -33.08
C PHE A 647 -19.70 -1.34 -32.64
N GLY A 648 -19.22 -1.68 -31.45
CA GLY A 648 -19.39 -3.00 -30.83
C GLY A 648 -18.70 -3.02 -29.47
N GLU A 649 -18.98 -4.03 -28.64
CA GLU A 649 -18.31 -4.17 -27.35
C GLU A 649 -16.86 -4.65 -27.53
N VAL A 650 -15.91 -3.94 -26.93
CA VAL A 650 -14.49 -4.26 -26.96
C VAL A 650 -13.99 -4.44 -25.52
N PRO A 651 -14.04 -5.65 -24.96
CA PRO A 651 -13.69 -5.93 -23.55
C PRO A 651 -12.31 -5.44 -23.14
N ASP A 652 -11.32 -5.59 -24.02
CA ASP A 652 -9.94 -5.17 -23.78
C ASP A 652 -9.67 -3.72 -24.22
N GLY A 653 -10.71 -2.99 -24.64
CA GLY A 653 -10.61 -1.61 -25.07
C GLY A 653 -10.46 -0.65 -23.88
N PRO A 654 -9.78 0.49 -24.05
CA PRO A 654 -9.57 1.44 -22.96
C PRO A 654 -10.89 2.07 -22.51
N VAL A 655 -11.11 2.11 -21.19
CA VAL A 655 -12.20 2.85 -20.53
C VAL A 655 -11.68 3.45 -19.23
N ASP A 656 -12.21 4.60 -18.82
CA ASP A 656 -11.91 5.16 -17.50
C ASP A 656 -12.91 4.62 -16.47
N LYS A 657 -12.45 3.71 -15.61
CA LYS A 657 -13.27 3.07 -14.58
C LYS A 657 -13.41 3.91 -13.32
N ARG A 658 -12.65 5.00 -13.18
CA ARG A 658 -12.59 5.79 -11.95
C ARG A 658 -13.92 6.47 -11.68
N VAL A 659 -14.28 6.53 -10.41
CA VAL A 659 -15.43 7.27 -9.87
C VAL A 659 -14.90 8.32 -8.90
N PRO A 660 -14.54 9.53 -9.38
CA PRO A 660 -14.29 10.66 -8.50
C PRO A 660 -15.59 11.09 -7.79
N LEU A 661 -15.49 11.29 -6.48
CA LEU A 661 -16.59 11.73 -5.63
C LEU A 661 -16.18 12.99 -4.86
N LEU A 662 -16.92 14.09 -5.07
CA LEU A 662 -16.89 15.24 -4.17
C LEU A 662 -18.12 15.20 -3.27
N ALA A 663 -17.93 15.24 -1.95
CA ALA A 663 -19.01 15.25 -0.97
C ALA A 663 -18.96 16.52 -0.11
N ALA A 664 -20.10 17.18 0.05
CA ALA A 664 -20.26 18.29 0.98
C ALA A 664 -20.95 17.81 2.26
N ARG A 665 -20.36 18.14 3.43
CA ARG A 665 -20.90 17.78 4.75
C ARG A 665 -21.10 19.02 5.60
N ASP A 666 -22.29 19.17 6.19
CA ASP A 666 -22.59 20.27 7.09
C ASP A 666 -21.80 20.19 8.41
N ALA A 667 -22.00 21.18 9.29
CA ALA A 667 -21.36 21.23 10.60
C ALA A 667 -21.65 20.01 11.52
N SER A 668 -22.72 19.26 11.26
CA SER A 668 -23.09 18.04 11.99
C SER A 668 -22.52 16.76 11.35
N GLY A 669 -21.87 16.88 10.19
CA GLY A 669 -21.35 15.77 9.40
C GLY A 669 -22.35 15.17 8.39
N LYS A 670 -23.58 15.70 8.33
CA LYS A 670 -24.63 15.25 7.41
C LYS A 670 -24.31 15.68 5.99
N LEU A 671 -24.58 14.81 5.01
CA LEU A 671 -24.39 15.11 3.60
C LEU A 671 -25.39 16.17 3.11
N VAL A 672 -24.87 17.16 2.38
CA VAL A 672 -25.63 18.25 1.73
C VAL A 672 -25.66 18.03 0.22
N ALA A 673 -24.53 17.61 -0.36
CA ALA A 673 -24.41 17.38 -1.78
C ALA A 673 -23.38 16.29 -2.09
N LEU A 674 -23.61 15.59 -3.20
CA LEU A 674 -22.68 14.64 -3.80
C LEU A 674 -22.51 15.06 -5.26
N LEU A 675 -21.27 15.20 -5.73
CA LEU A 675 -20.95 15.34 -7.15
C LEU A 675 -20.13 14.11 -7.56
N VAL A 676 -20.77 13.26 -8.36
CA VAL A 676 -20.25 11.98 -8.83
C VAL A 676 -19.87 12.12 -10.30
N ASN A 677 -18.69 11.68 -10.68
CA ASN A 677 -18.27 11.61 -12.08
C ASN A 677 -18.05 10.17 -12.54
N TYR A 678 -18.54 9.81 -13.73
CA TYR A 678 -18.22 8.53 -14.36
C TYR A 678 -18.16 8.65 -15.89
N ALA A 679 -17.13 8.09 -16.51
CA ALA A 679 -16.87 8.21 -17.94
C ALA A 679 -17.62 7.14 -18.75
N CYS A 680 -18.94 7.30 -18.87
CA CYS A 680 -19.79 6.38 -19.64
C CYS A 680 -20.97 7.13 -20.29
N HIS A 681 -21.40 6.72 -21.48
CA HIS A 681 -22.64 7.22 -22.06
C HIS A 681 -23.88 6.79 -21.25
N CYS A 682 -24.87 7.66 -21.08
CA CYS A 682 -26.22 7.29 -20.62
C CYS A 682 -27.04 6.73 -21.79
N THR A 683 -26.71 5.50 -22.16
CA THR A 683 -27.29 4.79 -23.31
C THR A 683 -27.61 3.33 -23.01
N THR A 684 -27.88 2.99 -21.75
CA THR A 684 -28.32 1.64 -21.44
C THR A 684 -29.65 1.33 -22.12
N GLU A 685 -30.54 2.30 -22.15
CA GLU A 685 -31.75 2.30 -22.97
C GLU A 685 -31.39 2.66 -24.42
N THR A 686 -31.60 1.71 -25.35
CA THR A 686 -31.16 1.85 -26.74
C THR A 686 -32.16 2.64 -27.59
N GLY A 687 -31.85 2.84 -28.88
CA GLY A 687 -32.73 3.54 -29.82
C GLY A 687 -34.14 2.94 -29.95
N GLU A 688 -34.34 1.68 -29.57
CA GLU A 688 -35.64 0.99 -29.55
C GLU A 688 -36.55 1.45 -28.39
N PHE A 689 -35.98 2.03 -27.34
CA PHE A 689 -36.72 2.53 -26.19
C PHE A 689 -37.16 3.99 -26.43
N ASN A 690 -38.46 4.27 -26.54
CA ASN A 690 -38.96 5.63 -26.83
C ASN A 690 -39.81 6.21 -25.69
N GLN A 691 -39.24 6.29 -24.49
CA GLN A 691 -39.83 6.93 -23.31
C GLN A 691 -38.80 7.85 -22.66
N ILE A 692 -39.26 8.89 -21.94
CA ILE A 692 -38.37 9.80 -21.23
C ILE A 692 -37.71 9.08 -20.04
N SER A 693 -36.40 9.26 -19.86
CA SER A 693 -35.62 8.62 -18.80
C SER A 693 -34.27 9.31 -18.58
N GLY A 694 -33.81 9.36 -17.33
CA GLY A 694 -32.46 9.79 -16.96
C GLY A 694 -31.39 8.71 -17.19
N ASP A 695 -31.78 7.51 -17.68
CA ASP A 695 -30.92 6.33 -17.83
C ASP A 695 -30.18 6.00 -16.51
N TRP A 696 -29.01 5.37 -16.55
CA TRP A 696 -28.31 4.96 -15.33
C TRP A 696 -27.93 6.13 -14.41
N ALA A 697 -27.66 7.33 -14.96
CA ALA A 697 -27.28 8.49 -14.16
C ALA A 697 -28.45 9.02 -13.32
N GLY A 698 -29.63 9.13 -13.93
CA GLY A 698 -30.85 9.51 -13.20
C GLY A 698 -31.17 8.52 -12.09
N PHE A 699 -31.10 7.22 -12.38
CA PHE A 699 -31.28 6.17 -11.38
C PHE A 699 -30.28 6.25 -10.23
N ALA A 700 -28.99 6.46 -10.54
CA ALA A 700 -27.96 6.59 -9.51
C ALA A 700 -28.26 7.79 -8.59
N ALA A 701 -28.61 8.93 -9.16
CA ALA A 701 -28.94 10.13 -8.40
C ALA A 701 -30.15 9.91 -7.48
N ASP A 702 -31.25 9.37 -8.02
CA ASP A 702 -32.47 9.10 -7.24
C ASP A 702 -32.22 8.10 -6.09
N MET A 703 -31.41 7.06 -6.34
CA MET A 703 -31.03 6.10 -5.29
C MET A 703 -30.17 6.73 -4.21
N LEU A 704 -29.24 7.61 -4.57
CA LEU A 704 -28.38 8.32 -3.63
C LEU A 704 -29.16 9.33 -2.79
N GLU A 705 -30.10 10.06 -3.39
CA GLU A 705 -30.96 11.02 -2.70
C GLU A 705 -31.94 10.32 -1.74
N ALA A 706 -32.41 9.12 -2.11
CA ALA A 706 -33.22 8.27 -1.23
C ALA A 706 -32.42 7.70 -0.05
N GLU A 707 -31.18 7.24 -0.28
CA GLU A 707 -30.30 6.70 0.77
C GLU A 707 -29.83 7.82 1.73
N TYR A 708 -29.50 8.99 1.21
CA TYR A 708 -28.93 10.11 1.97
C TYR A 708 -29.92 11.28 2.05
N SER A 709 -30.97 11.11 2.86
CA SER A 709 -32.04 12.10 3.00
C SER A 709 -31.54 13.53 3.30
N GLY A 710 -31.87 14.46 2.41
CA GLY A 710 -31.48 15.86 2.48
C GLY A 710 -30.19 16.20 1.72
N ALA A 711 -29.53 15.22 1.11
CA ALA A 711 -28.48 15.46 0.13
C ALA A 711 -29.04 15.52 -1.29
N VAL A 712 -28.40 16.28 -2.17
CA VAL A 712 -28.65 16.28 -3.62
C VAL A 712 -27.49 15.60 -4.34
N ALA A 713 -27.78 14.69 -5.28
CA ALA A 713 -26.79 13.88 -5.97
C ALA A 713 -26.63 14.32 -7.44
N LEU A 714 -25.62 15.14 -7.70
CA LEU A 714 -25.23 15.55 -9.05
C LEU A 714 -24.41 14.45 -9.71
N VAL A 715 -24.82 13.99 -10.89
CA VAL A 715 -24.07 13.05 -11.72
C VAL A 715 -23.58 13.77 -12.95
N ALA A 716 -22.27 13.78 -13.17
CA ALA A 716 -21.62 14.35 -14.34
C ALA A 716 -20.91 13.26 -15.15
N ILE A 717 -20.90 13.40 -16.47
CA ILE A 717 -20.18 12.46 -17.33
C ILE A 717 -18.72 12.89 -17.50
N GLY A 718 -17.80 11.93 -17.37
CA GLY A 718 -16.38 12.13 -17.65
C GLY A 718 -16.06 12.05 -19.15
N CYS A 719 -14.81 11.75 -19.50
CA CYS A 719 -14.38 11.54 -20.88
C CYS A 719 -14.84 10.17 -21.43
N GLY A 720 -16.16 9.93 -21.51
CA GLY A 720 -16.76 8.63 -21.83
C GLY A 720 -17.25 8.48 -23.28
N ALA A 721 -16.74 9.28 -24.21
CA ALA A 721 -17.29 9.35 -25.58
C ALA A 721 -17.20 8.02 -26.36
N ASP A 722 -16.19 7.20 -26.04
CA ASP A 722 -15.95 5.88 -26.61
C ASP A 722 -16.38 4.74 -25.66
N ALA A 723 -17.14 5.04 -24.61
CA ALA A 723 -17.65 4.05 -23.66
C ALA A 723 -19.18 4.01 -23.65
N ASN A 724 -19.75 2.84 -23.91
CA ASN A 724 -21.16 2.53 -23.65
C ASN A 724 -21.29 1.69 -22.37
N PRO A 725 -22.46 1.67 -21.71
CA PRO A 725 -22.72 0.74 -20.63
C PRO A 725 -22.93 -0.66 -21.19
N SER A 726 -22.48 -1.69 -20.46
CA SER A 726 -22.68 -3.11 -20.79
C SER A 726 -23.11 -3.90 -19.54
N PRO A 727 -24.19 -4.71 -19.61
CA PRO A 727 -25.06 -4.91 -20.77
C PRO A 727 -26.03 -3.73 -21.01
N ARG A 728 -26.74 -3.75 -22.14
CA ARG A 728 -27.70 -2.71 -22.54
C ARG A 728 -28.93 -3.28 -23.26
N GLY A 729 -29.98 -2.48 -23.36
CA GLY A 729 -31.22 -2.80 -24.08
C GLY A 729 -32.49 -2.72 -23.24
N THR A 730 -32.40 -2.62 -21.91
CA THR A 730 -33.57 -2.60 -21.03
C THR A 730 -33.48 -1.53 -19.95
N HIS A 731 -34.63 -1.08 -19.49
CA HIS A 731 -34.77 -0.17 -18.37
C HIS A 731 -34.21 -0.74 -17.06
N GLU A 732 -34.40 -2.05 -16.81
CA GLU A 732 -33.86 -2.70 -15.60
C GLU A 732 -32.34 -2.73 -15.59
N GLN A 733 -31.69 -2.87 -16.75
CA GLN A 733 -30.23 -2.73 -16.83
C GLN A 733 -29.79 -1.31 -16.51
N ALA A 734 -30.54 -0.28 -16.93
CA ALA A 734 -30.21 1.11 -16.61
C ALA A 734 -30.28 1.33 -15.09
N ARG A 735 -31.32 0.78 -14.46
CA ARG A 735 -31.49 0.76 -13.00
C ARG A 735 -30.34 0.01 -12.30
N GLN A 736 -29.90 -1.12 -12.83
CA GLN A 736 -28.80 -1.91 -12.28
C GLN A 736 -27.44 -1.18 -12.37
N HIS A 737 -27.18 -0.46 -13.47
CA HIS A 737 -25.98 0.38 -13.58
C HIS A 737 -26.04 1.56 -12.62
N GLY A 738 -27.21 2.19 -12.48
CA GLY A 738 -27.44 3.23 -11.47
C GLY A 738 -27.17 2.73 -10.05
N ARG A 739 -27.64 1.52 -9.73
CA ARG A 739 -27.37 0.84 -8.46
C ARG A 739 -25.88 0.58 -8.24
N THR A 740 -25.18 0.12 -9.28
CA THR A 740 -23.74 -0.15 -9.23
C THR A 740 -22.96 1.10 -8.87
N LEU A 741 -23.30 2.25 -9.48
CA LEU A 741 -22.67 3.52 -9.14
C LEU A 741 -23.04 4.00 -7.72
N ALA A 742 -24.30 3.86 -7.30
CA ALA A 742 -24.74 4.25 -5.97
C ALA A 742 -24.07 3.43 -4.85
N ASP A 743 -23.94 2.11 -5.04
CA ASP A 743 -23.26 1.22 -4.09
C ASP A 743 -21.76 1.56 -4.00
N GLU A 744 -21.12 1.93 -5.11
CA GLU A 744 -19.72 2.37 -5.08
C GLU A 744 -19.56 3.71 -4.36
N VAL A 745 -20.44 4.68 -4.60
CA VAL A 745 -20.45 5.95 -3.85
C VAL A 745 -20.64 5.69 -2.35
N LYS A 746 -21.53 4.78 -1.98
CA LYS A 746 -21.71 4.36 -0.58
C LYS A 746 -20.42 3.76 0.00
N ARG A 747 -19.75 2.86 -0.74
CA ARG A 747 -18.47 2.28 -0.34
C ARG A 747 -17.43 3.36 -0.06
N ILE A 748 -17.27 4.32 -0.97
CA ILE A 748 -16.33 5.45 -0.83
C ILE A 748 -16.67 6.27 0.44
N LEU A 749 -17.95 6.57 0.68
CA LEU A 749 -18.40 7.38 1.82
C LEU A 749 -18.19 6.69 3.18
N THR A 750 -18.23 5.35 3.23
CA THR A 750 -18.12 4.56 4.46
C THR A 750 -16.72 4.00 4.72
N ALA A 751 -15.84 3.97 3.71
CA ALA A 751 -14.50 3.40 3.86
C ALA A 751 -13.57 4.38 4.61
N ASP A 752 -13.00 3.91 5.72
CA ASP A 752 -12.10 4.72 6.55
C ASP A 752 -10.90 5.24 5.74
N GLY A 753 -10.67 6.55 5.82
CA GLY A 753 -9.54 7.20 5.17
C GLY A 753 -9.68 7.46 3.66
N GLN A 754 -10.78 7.03 3.01
CA GLN A 754 -10.94 7.24 1.57
C GLN A 754 -11.47 8.63 1.18
N MET A 755 -12.09 9.35 2.11
CA MET A 755 -12.52 10.74 1.90
C MET A 755 -11.50 11.70 2.53
N ARG A 756 -10.87 12.52 1.70
CA ARG A 756 -9.95 13.57 2.13
C ARG A 756 -10.66 14.92 2.14
N ARG A 757 -10.70 15.59 3.30
CA ARG A 757 -11.13 16.99 3.35
C ARG A 757 -10.21 17.85 2.46
N ILE A 758 -10.80 18.69 1.62
CA ILE A 758 -10.08 19.59 0.71
C ILE A 758 -10.37 21.04 1.05
N SER A 759 -9.52 21.95 0.58
CA SER A 759 -9.79 23.39 0.70
C SER A 759 -11.09 23.72 -0.03
N ALA A 760 -11.80 24.69 0.54
CA ALA A 760 -12.99 25.26 -0.06
C ALA A 760 -12.71 26.15 -1.28
N ARG A 761 -11.45 26.51 -1.52
CA ARG A 761 -11.07 27.40 -2.61
C ARG A 761 -11.24 26.70 -3.96
N ILE A 762 -12.23 27.15 -4.72
CA ILE A 762 -12.39 26.76 -6.12
C ILE A 762 -11.62 27.76 -6.97
N THR A 763 -10.76 27.27 -7.86
CA THR A 763 -10.17 28.06 -8.94
C THR A 763 -10.85 27.70 -10.24
N ALA A 764 -11.40 28.68 -10.94
CA ALA A 764 -12.05 28.48 -12.22
C ALA A 764 -11.49 29.43 -13.27
N GLN A 765 -11.32 28.93 -14.49
CA GLN A 765 -10.85 29.71 -15.64
C GLN A 765 -11.71 29.41 -16.85
N LEU A 766 -11.90 30.42 -17.70
CA LEU A 766 -12.58 30.30 -18.98
C LEU A 766 -11.72 30.97 -20.05
N SER A 767 -11.47 30.26 -21.13
CA SER A 767 -10.89 30.77 -22.35
C SER A 767 -11.82 30.50 -23.52
N ARG A 768 -11.78 31.35 -24.53
CA ARG A 768 -12.56 31.25 -25.76
C ARG A 768 -11.58 31.18 -26.92
N ILE A 769 -11.72 30.15 -27.76
CA ILE A 769 -10.82 29.90 -28.90
C ILE A 769 -11.62 29.67 -30.17
N ASP A 770 -11.08 30.11 -31.31
CA ASP A 770 -11.61 29.68 -32.61
C ASP A 770 -11.01 28.32 -32.94
N LEU A 771 -11.83 27.26 -32.87
CA LEU A 771 -11.39 25.90 -33.11
C LEU A 771 -11.41 25.62 -34.62
N PRO A 772 -10.26 25.50 -35.30
CA PRO A 772 -10.23 25.24 -36.74
C PRO A 772 -10.85 23.88 -37.05
N LEU A 773 -11.73 23.85 -38.04
CA LEU A 773 -12.29 22.62 -38.59
C LEU A 773 -11.29 22.03 -39.61
N GLY A 774 -11.40 20.72 -39.84
CA GLY A 774 -10.62 20.02 -40.84
C GLY A 774 -11.01 20.41 -42.27
N ARG A 775 -10.77 19.49 -43.22
CA ARG A 775 -11.13 19.69 -44.63
C ARG A 775 -12.61 20.08 -44.77
N ILE A 776 -12.84 21.22 -45.42
CA ILE A 776 -14.18 21.69 -45.80
C ILE A 776 -14.57 20.98 -47.11
N PRO A 777 -15.78 20.39 -47.21
CA PRO A 777 -16.24 19.74 -48.43
C PRO A 777 -16.39 20.76 -49.58
N THR A 778 -16.12 20.33 -50.81
CA THR A 778 -16.32 21.18 -51.99
C THR A 778 -17.80 21.30 -52.34
N ARG A 779 -18.15 22.29 -53.17
CA ARG A 779 -19.53 22.47 -53.66
C ARG A 779 -19.99 21.21 -54.42
N GLU A 780 -19.12 20.62 -55.22
CA GLU A 780 -19.41 19.42 -56.01
C GLU A 780 -19.68 18.21 -55.11
N GLU A 781 -18.89 18.03 -54.05
CA GLU A 781 -19.10 16.96 -53.06
C GLU A 781 -20.46 17.12 -52.37
N LEU A 782 -20.79 18.35 -51.94
CA LEU A 782 -22.09 18.64 -51.34
C LEU A 782 -23.26 18.42 -52.32
N GLN A 783 -23.10 18.76 -53.60
CA GLN A 783 -24.12 18.50 -54.62
C GLN A 783 -24.37 17.01 -54.82
N GLN A 784 -23.31 16.19 -54.80
CA GLN A 784 -23.45 14.73 -54.88
C GLN A 784 -24.14 14.17 -53.64
N GLU A 785 -23.72 14.58 -52.45
CA GLU A 785 -24.32 14.16 -51.19
C GLU A 785 -25.78 14.61 -51.04
N ALA A 786 -26.16 15.77 -51.60
CA ALA A 786 -27.50 16.32 -51.49
C ALA A 786 -28.60 15.43 -52.12
N ALA A 787 -28.24 14.46 -52.97
CA ALA A 787 -29.16 13.45 -53.50
C ALA A 787 -29.60 12.41 -52.45
N ASP A 788 -28.84 12.26 -51.36
CA ASP A 788 -29.18 11.37 -50.25
C ASP A 788 -30.41 11.90 -49.48
N LYS A 789 -31.35 11.00 -49.15
CA LYS A 789 -32.60 11.39 -48.44
C LYS A 789 -32.45 11.43 -46.92
N GLY A 790 -31.35 10.90 -46.38
CA GLY A 790 -31.06 10.86 -44.96
C GLY A 790 -30.29 12.09 -44.47
N VAL A 791 -29.65 11.93 -43.32
CA VAL A 791 -28.92 12.99 -42.61
C VAL A 791 -27.77 13.56 -43.46
N THR A 792 -27.07 12.71 -44.22
CA THR A 792 -25.97 13.13 -45.11
C THR A 792 -26.46 14.15 -46.14
N GLY A 793 -27.54 13.85 -46.86
CA GLY A 793 -28.07 14.78 -47.84
C GLY A 793 -28.76 15.99 -47.22
N SER A 794 -29.39 15.85 -46.04
CA SER A 794 -29.95 17.01 -45.31
C SER A 794 -28.85 18.01 -44.94
N ARG A 795 -27.74 17.53 -44.37
CA ARG A 795 -26.55 18.32 -44.09
C ARG A 795 -26.00 18.98 -45.35
N ALA A 796 -25.91 18.23 -46.45
CA ALA A 796 -25.36 18.75 -47.69
C ALA A 796 -26.22 19.88 -48.28
N ARG A 797 -27.55 19.70 -48.29
CA ARG A 797 -28.51 20.74 -48.70
C ARG A 797 -28.42 22.00 -47.82
N TYR A 798 -28.24 21.85 -46.51
CA TYR A 798 -28.03 22.99 -45.61
C TYR A 798 -26.78 23.82 -46.00
N PHE A 799 -25.63 23.17 -46.21
CA PHE A 799 -24.41 23.89 -46.59
C PHE A 799 -24.46 24.47 -48.00
N LEU A 800 -25.13 23.80 -48.95
CA LEU A 800 -25.40 24.39 -50.27
C LEU A 800 -26.26 25.65 -50.16
N GLY A 801 -27.31 25.61 -49.34
CA GLY A 801 -28.17 26.78 -49.08
C GLY A 801 -27.39 27.96 -48.47
N LEU A 802 -26.43 27.70 -47.56
CA LEU A 802 -25.53 28.75 -47.07
C LEU A 802 -24.73 29.38 -48.21
N LEU A 803 -24.10 28.56 -49.06
CA LEU A 803 -23.32 29.04 -50.20
C LEU A 803 -24.17 29.81 -51.22
N GLU A 804 -25.41 29.39 -51.46
CA GLU A 804 -26.38 30.07 -52.34
C GLU A 804 -26.82 31.42 -51.77
N SER A 805 -26.94 31.52 -50.44
CA SER A 805 -27.21 32.78 -49.73
C SER A 805 -26.00 33.71 -49.62
N GLY A 806 -24.88 33.38 -50.26
CA GLY A 806 -23.63 34.15 -50.20
C GLY A 806 -22.84 34.01 -48.89
N LYS A 807 -23.22 33.07 -48.01
CA LYS A 807 -22.51 32.79 -46.75
C LYS A 807 -21.48 31.68 -46.95
N PRO A 808 -20.26 31.82 -46.42
CA PRO A 808 -19.25 30.75 -46.50
C PRO A 808 -19.65 29.57 -45.61
N ILE A 809 -19.12 28.37 -45.93
CA ILE A 809 -19.14 27.25 -45.00
C ILE A 809 -18.17 27.57 -43.85
N PRO A 810 -18.58 27.39 -42.58
CA PRO A 810 -17.70 27.63 -41.44
C PRO A 810 -16.40 26.81 -41.55
N SER A 811 -15.26 27.50 -41.42
CA SER A 811 -13.92 26.90 -41.38
C SER A 811 -13.39 26.70 -39.95
N SER A 812 -14.11 27.21 -38.97
CA SER A 812 -13.86 27.03 -37.54
C SER A 812 -15.18 26.94 -36.79
N VAL A 813 -15.13 26.39 -35.56
CA VAL A 813 -16.15 26.64 -34.54
C VAL A 813 -15.70 27.91 -33.82
N PRO A 814 -16.32 29.07 -34.07
CA PRO A 814 -15.92 30.30 -33.43
C PRO A 814 -16.25 30.25 -31.95
N ASP A 815 -15.47 30.95 -31.14
CA ASP A 815 -15.79 31.21 -29.73
C ASP A 815 -16.02 29.93 -28.89
N TYR A 816 -15.27 28.86 -29.18
CA TYR A 816 -15.35 27.58 -28.48
C TYR A 816 -14.88 27.74 -27.02
N PRO A 817 -15.74 27.46 -26.02
CA PRO A 817 -15.38 27.66 -24.62
C PRO A 817 -14.52 26.50 -24.11
N VAL A 818 -13.38 26.82 -23.51
CA VAL A 818 -12.54 25.91 -22.72
C VAL A 818 -12.57 26.38 -21.27
N GLN A 819 -13.21 25.59 -20.41
CA GLN A 819 -13.39 25.92 -19.01
C GLN A 819 -12.71 24.87 -18.12
N THR A 820 -12.02 25.31 -17.07
CA THR A 820 -11.38 24.44 -16.09
C THR A 820 -11.79 24.84 -14.68
N TRP A 821 -12.03 23.84 -13.83
CA TRP A 821 -12.34 24.00 -12.41
C TRP A 821 -11.43 23.10 -11.59
N CYS A 822 -10.78 23.66 -10.59
CA CYS A 822 -9.97 22.94 -9.61
C CYS A 822 -10.60 23.09 -8.22
N PHE A 823 -10.85 21.95 -7.57
CA PHE A 823 -11.34 21.87 -6.19
C PHE A 823 -10.20 21.44 -5.27
N GLY A 824 -9.91 22.24 -4.23
CA GLY A 824 -8.88 21.93 -3.23
C GLY A 824 -7.54 22.55 -3.54
#